data_AF-A0A7Y5VVH3-F1
#
_entry.id   AF-A0A7Y5VVH3-F1
#
_cell.length_a   1.000
_cell.length_b   1.000
_cell.length_c   1.000
_cell.angle_alpha   90.00
_cell.angle_beta   90.00
_cell.angle_gamma   90.00
#
_symmetry.space_group_name_H-M   'P 1'
#
loop_
_entity.id
_entity.type
_entity.pdbx_description
1 polymer ?
#
loop_
_entity_poly.entity_id
_entity_poly.type
_entity_poly.pdbx_seq_one_letter_code
_entity_poly.pdbx_strand_id
1 'polypeptide(L)'
;MSVLAAPSLLAGPPGDCDNNGVVDAADVAAWYACFQGPLSPPGPGCECADLNGDGVVDMRDLALLQQLVLAGAPVQEAELAGLATTIYPYFEHVNAFNVGSPVQMAIDPFLMPGLVGKNVHIYVVADKSAAQWGSDPALVDVRGAPQSFTFSGASIQANTVTLSLGTLSANGGIALGLGYDVVIDVNKDGVLNGGDVIDGLSNGIGLHVLPDLTLDGPLATSSATYSGGTFLGQVTVWPTNLAALGPRPLVVISHGNGHQYTWYNYLQQSLASYGYIVMSHQNNTVPGIESASTTTLTNTDYLLANQATIAGGALNGLIDSSRIIWIGHSRGGEGVVRAYDRIFDGAWAPQNYTLDDIVLISSIAPTDFLGTASSNPHDVNYHMLYGSADGDVCGCPNNDVPQSFHLLDRATGTRQATYVHGADHNDFNCCGVNDFTGPAGTEIGRPEAQRVAKAVYLALIKHYVEGHQAAGEVLWRQYERFKPIGVAGATTVVSQFKPNPTTSASFVIDDFQVNGSPNFSSSGGAVSYNVLNLTEGLLDDNNTSFEWLVSDPMNGMTYARTTDYSRGVVFDWTLGTDRFIEWAIIPAGRDFTPYRHLSFRACQGTRHPETVAVLGDLVFTVTLRDASGTTSSMRIDAFGGGIEEPYQRTGYGVGAGWQNEFETIRLPLQAFRFNGSGLDLTNVVAVRFEFGTSYGAGRGRLGLDDLELTRE
;
A
#
# COMPACT_ATOMS: atom_id res chain seq x y z
N MET A 1 -24.22 8.32 -24.06
CA MET A 1 -25.63 8.24 -23.62
C MET A 1 -26.16 6.84 -23.90
N SER A 2 -26.13 6.00 -22.88
CA SER A 2 -26.91 4.77 -22.73
C SER A 2 -27.03 4.61 -21.22
N VAL A 3 -28.22 4.87 -20.70
CA VAL A 3 -28.52 4.89 -19.26
C VAL A 3 -28.57 3.44 -18.79
N LEU A 4 -27.53 3.00 -18.08
CA LEU A 4 -27.61 1.80 -17.25
C LEU A 4 -28.29 2.22 -15.95
N ALA A 5 -29.48 1.67 -15.72
CA ALA A 5 -30.23 1.86 -14.48
C ALA A 5 -29.42 1.28 -13.31
N ALA A 6 -29.46 1.99 -12.18
CA ALA A 6 -28.92 1.50 -10.91
C ALA A 6 -29.57 0.16 -10.53
N PRO A 7 -28.82 -0.81 -9.97
CA PRO A 7 -29.44 -2.00 -9.41
C PRO A 7 -30.25 -1.59 -8.18
N SER A 8 -31.54 -1.93 -8.21
CA SER A 8 -32.44 -1.76 -7.07
C SER A 8 -32.02 -2.65 -5.90
N LEU A 9 -32.25 -2.14 -4.68
CA LEU A 9 -32.22 -2.86 -3.40
C LEU A 9 -32.62 -4.35 -3.51
N LEU A 10 -31.73 -5.23 -3.03
CA LEU A 10 -31.99 -6.60 -2.56
C LEU A 10 -33.01 -7.43 -3.38
N ALA A 11 -32.86 -7.48 -4.70
CA ALA A 11 -33.42 -8.60 -5.45
C ALA A 11 -32.42 -9.76 -5.36
N GLY A 12 -32.83 -10.91 -4.82
CA GLY A 12 -32.06 -12.14 -4.87
C GLY A 12 -31.68 -12.51 -6.32
N PRO A 13 -30.77 -13.48 -6.53
CA PRO A 13 -30.47 -13.96 -7.88
C PRO A 13 -31.77 -14.36 -8.59
N PRO A 14 -31.89 -14.18 -9.93
CA PRO A 14 -33.07 -14.60 -10.66
C PRO A 14 -33.46 -16.04 -10.29
N GLY A 15 -34.70 -16.26 -9.86
CA GLY A 15 -35.17 -17.57 -9.37
C GLY A 15 -35.26 -17.72 -7.86
N ASP A 16 -34.69 -16.81 -7.07
CA ASP A 16 -34.83 -16.74 -5.60
C ASP A 16 -36.19 -16.12 -5.25
N CYS A 17 -37.21 -16.96 -5.20
CA CYS A 17 -38.60 -16.56 -4.98
C CYS A 17 -38.99 -16.49 -3.51
N ASP A 18 -38.19 -17.07 -2.61
CA ASP A 18 -38.39 -16.96 -1.16
C ASP A 18 -37.53 -15.86 -0.50
N ASN A 19 -36.65 -15.22 -1.27
CA ASN A 19 -35.71 -14.15 -0.89
C ASN A 19 -34.72 -14.58 0.20
N ASN A 20 -34.29 -15.84 0.18
CA ASN A 20 -33.30 -16.36 1.12
C ASN A 20 -31.84 -16.17 0.63
N GLY A 21 -31.66 -15.68 -0.60
CA GLY A 21 -30.36 -15.38 -1.21
C GLY A 21 -29.77 -16.52 -2.05
N VAL A 22 -30.44 -17.67 -2.16
CA VAL A 22 -30.00 -18.81 -2.98
C VAL A 22 -31.16 -19.33 -3.85
N VAL A 23 -30.85 -20.02 -4.95
CA VAL A 23 -31.87 -20.71 -5.76
C VAL A 23 -31.80 -22.20 -5.48
N ASP A 24 -32.74 -22.75 -4.72
CA ASP A 24 -32.76 -24.14 -4.27
C ASP A 24 -34.16 -24.80 -4.37
N ALA A 25 -34.35 -25.93 -3.67
CA ALA A 25 -35.60 -26.67 -3.71
C ALA A 25 -36.79 -25.93 -3.06
N ALA A 26 -36.53 -24.97 -2.16
CA ALA A 26 -37.53 -24.08 -1.59
C ALA A 26 -38.11 -23.14 -2.65
N ASP A 27 -37.28 -22.65 -3.58
CA ASP A 27 -37.74 -21.84 -4.72
C ASP A 27 -38.59 -22.64 -5.69
N VAL A 28 -38.29 -23.92 -5.88
CA VAL A 28 -39.18 -24.81 -6.65
C VAL A 28 -40.55 -24.91 -5.98
N ALA A 29 -40.60 -24.96 -4.64
CA ALA A 29 -41.86 -24.97 -3.90
C ALA A 29 -42.61 -23.63 -3.98
N ALA A 30 -41.89 -22.50 -3.92
CA ALA A 30 -42.46 -21.17 -4.09
C ALA A 30 -43.00 -20.98 -5.52
N TRP A 31 -42.26 -21.44 -6.53
CA TRP A 31 -42.68 -21.45 -7.93
C TRP A 31 -43.95 -22.28 -8.15
N TYR A 32 -44.07 -23.44 -7.50
CA TYR A 32 -45.30 -24.27 -7.57
C TYR A 32 -46.54 -23.52 -7.08
N ALA A 33 -46.40 -22.62 -6.10
CA ALA A 33 -47.50 -21.79 -5.61
C ALA A 33 -47.90 -20.68 -6.62
N CYS A 34 -46.98 -20.30 -7.50
CA CYS A 34 -47.15 -19.28 -8.53
C CYS A 34 -47.51 -19.81 -9.91
N PHE A 35 -47.47 -21.13 -10.12
CA PHE A 35 -47.82 -21.76 -11.39
C PHE A 35 -49.31 -21.56 -11.72
N GLN A 36 -49.58 -20.78 -12.77
CA GLN A 36 -50.95 -20.53 -13.27
C GLN A 36 -51.19 -21.01 -14.71
N GLY A 37 -50.14 -21.49 -15.39
CA GLY A 37 -50.22 -21.99 -16.77
C GLY A 37 -50.19 -20.88 -17.83
N PRO A 38 -50.20 -21.24 -19.13
CA PRO A 38 -49.78 -20.37 -20.24
C PRO A 38 -50.76 -19.26 -20.64
N LEU A 39 -51.84 -19.03 -19.87
CA LEU A 39 -52.94 -18.13 -20.24
C LEU A 39 -53.28 -17.08 -19.18
N SER A 40 -52.55 -17.07 -18.05
CA SER A 40 -52.83 -16.19 -16.91
C SER A 40 -51.57 -15.44 -16.50
N PRO A 41 -51.63 -14.11 -16.35
CA PRO A 41 -50.51 -13.35 -15.82
C PRO A 41 -50.22 -13.72 -14.36
N PRO A 42 -49.00 -13.48 -13.85
CA PRO A 42 -48.64 -13.76 -12.47
C PRO A 42 -49.60 -13.07 -11.49
N GLY A 43 -49.97 -13.78 -10.42
CA GLY A 43 -50.66 -13.16 -9.29
C GLY A 43 -49.73 -12.17 -8.54
N PRO A 44 -50.28 -11.29 -7.70
CA PRO A 44 -49.46 -10.38 -6.89
C PRO A 44 -48.45 -11.16 -6.03
N GLY A 45 -47.16 -10.86 -6.17
CA GLY A 45 -46.08 -11.56 -5.45
C GLY A 45 -45.50 -12.78 -6.17
N CYS A 46 -45.93 -13.05 -7.41
CA CYS A 46 -45.40 -14.13 -8.25
C CYS A 46 -44.52 -13.64 -9.41
N GLU A 47 -44.16 -12.35 -9.42
CA GLU A 47 -43.32 -11.74 -10.46
C GLU A 47 -41.92 -12.37 -10.51
N CYS A 48 -41.42 -12.90 -9.38
CA CYS A 48 -40.15 -13.63 -9.31
C CYS A 48 -40.15 -14.96 -10.09
N ALA A 49 -41.33 -15.54 -10.32
CA ALA A 49 -41.49 -16.86 -10.90
C ALA A 49 -41.60 -16.86 -12.44
N ASP A 50 -41.71 -15.67 -13.06
CA ASP A 50 -41.63 -15.45 -14.51
C ASP A 50 -40.17 -15.14 -14.89
N LEU A 51 -39.40 -16.19 -15.14
CA LEU A 51 -37.95 -16.11 -15.34
C LEU A 51 -37.57 -15.78 -16.77
N ASN A 52 -38.49 -15.98 -17.72
CA ASN A 52 -38.26 -15.67 -19.12
C ASN A 52 -38.82 -14.28 -19.53
N GLY A 53 -39.63 -13.66 -18.67
CA GLY A 53 -40.16 -12.31 -18.83
C GLY A 53 -41.27 -12.19 -19.88
N ASP A 54 -41.96 -13.29 -20.20
CA ASP A 54 -43.07 -13.29 -21.17
C ASP A 54 -44.44 -12.98 -20.54
N GLY A 55 -44.47 -12.73 -19.23
CA GLY A 55 -45.66 -12.29 -18.51
C GLY A 55 -46.59 -13.43 -18.12
N VAL A 56 -46.12 -14.69 -18.10
CA VAL A 56 -46.82 -15.85 -17.55
C VAL A 56 -45.85 -16.72 -16.73
N VAL A 57 -46.37 -17.49 -15.77
CA VAL A 57 -45.57 -18.48 -15.02
C VAL A 57 -45.92 -19.87 -15.52
N ASP A 58 -45.08 -20.44 -16.38
CA ASP A 58 -45.31 -21.71 -17.05
C ASP A 58 -44.09 -22.67 -17.06
N MET A 59 -44.22 -23.79 -17.77
CA MET A 59 -43.18 -24.83 -17.80
C MET A 59 -41.83 -24.35 -18.36
N ARG A 60 -41.79 -23.24 -19.09
CA ARG A 60 -40.55 -22.61 -19.56
C ARG A 60 -39.80 -21.94 -18.42
N ASP A 61 -40.52 -21.31 -17.49
CA ASP A 61 -39.93 -20.79 -16.26
C ASP A 61 -39.45 -21.91 -15.36
N LEU A 62 -40.19 -23.02 -15.27
CA LEU A 62 -39.72 -24.19 -14.53
C LEU A 62 -38.41 -24.75 -15.12
N ALA A 63 -38.26 -24.73 -16.45
CA ALA A 63 -37.03 -25.19 -17.09
C ALA A 63 -35.84 -24.27 -16.76
N LEU A 64 -36.07 -22.95 -16.70
CA LEU A 64 -35.07 -21.97 -16.26
C LEU A 64 -34.76 -22.10 -14.77
N LEU A 65 -35.78 -22.24 -13.93
CA LEU A 65 -35.63 -22.46 -12.50
C LEU A 65 -34.87 -23.76 -12.23
N GLN A 66 -35.18 -24.84 -12.95
CA GLN A 66 -34.41 -26.08 -12.86
C GLN A 66 -32.97 -25.89 -13.28
N GLN A 67 -32.67 -25.07 -14.30
CA GLN A 67 -31.29 -24.75 -14.67
C GLN A 67 -30.59 -23.95 -13.56
N LEU A 68 -31.28 -23.01 -12.91
CA LEU A 68 -30.75 -22.21 -11.81
C LEU A 68 -30.52 -23.05 -10.55
N VAL A 69 -31.47 -23.92 -10.21
CA VAL A 69 -31.34 -24.90 -9.11
C VAL A 69 -30.24 -25.92 -9.38
N LEU A 70 -30.10 -26.39 -10.63
CA LEU A 70 -29.02 -27.29 -11.04
C LEU A 70 -27.66 -26.60 -11.12
N ALA A 71 -27.63 -25.29 -11.42
CA ALA A 71 -26.43 -24.48 -11.36
C ALA A 71 -25.97 -24.25 -9.90
N GLY A 72 -26.89 -24.34 -8.93
CA GLY A 72 -26.65 -24.02 -7.53
C GLY A 72 -26.46 -22.52 -7.31
N ALA A 73 -26.43 -22.10 -6.04
CA ALA A 73 -25.93 -20.76 -5.71
C ALA A 73 -24.50 -20.62 -6.25
N PRO A 74 -24.06 -19.49 -6.82
CA PRO A 74 -22.66 -19.35 -7.23
C PRO A 74 -21.71 -19.50 -6.04
N VAL A 75 -20.46 -19.84 -6.31
CA VAL A 75 -19.37 -19.69 -5.32
C VAL A 75 -19.32 -18.21 -4.91
N GLN A 76 -19.34 -17.94 -3.61
CA GLN A 76 -19.26 -16.60 -3.08
C GLN A 76 -17.80 -16.22 -2.81
N GLU A 77 -17.29 -15.19 -3.47
CA GLU A 77 -15.95 -14.67 -3.17
C GLU A 77 -16.00 -13.64 -2.04
N ALA A 78 -15.11 -13.78 -1.06
CA ALA A 78 -14.99 -12.85 0.06
C ALA A 78 -13.61 -12.89 0.68
N GLU A 79 -13.20 -11.77 1.29
CA GLU A 79 -12.01 -11.74 2.12
C GLU A 79 -12.28 -12.51 3.41
N LEU A 80 -11.46 -13.51 3.69
CA LEU A 80 -11.60 -14.38 4.85
C LEU A 80 -10.36 -14.28 5.73
N ALA A 81 -9.18 -14.36 5.13
CA ALA A 81 -7.91 -14.38 5.83
C ALA A 81 -7.64 -13.04 6.53
N GLY A 82 -7.09 -13.11 7.73
CA GLY A 82 -6.80 -11.92 8.50
C GLY A 82 -6.21 -12.18 9.87
N LEU A 83 -6.25 -11.15 10.70
CA LEU A 83 -5.77 -11.14 12.08
C LEU A 83 -6.81 -10.50 12.99
N ALA A 84 -7.08 -11.13 14.13
CA ALA A 84 -7.89 -10.51 15.17
C ALA A 84 -7.23 -9.22 15.69
N THR A 85 -8.06 -8.26 16.06
CA THR A 85 -7.65 -7.02 16.73
C THR A 85 -8.32 -6.92 18.11
N THR A 86 -7.71 -6.20 19.05
CA THR A 86 -8.18 -6.15 20.45
C THR A 86 -9.30 -5.15 20.68
N ILE A 87 -9.45 -4.18 19.77
CA ILE A 87 -10.48 -3.16 19.76
C ILE A 87 -11.22 -3.20 18.42
N TYR A 88 -12.38 -2.54 18.34
CA TYR A 88 -13.14 -2.45 17.08
C TYR A 88 -12.22 -2.00 15.93
N PRO A 89 -12.20 -2.72 14.78
CA PRO A 89 -13.25 -3.63 14.28
C PRO A 89 -13.17 -5.10 14.75
N TYR A 90 -12.22 -5.42 15.64
CA TYR A 90 -11.92 -6.75 16.18
C TYR A 90 -11.37 -7.79 15.20
N PHE A 91 -11.33 -7.47 13.90
CA PHE A 91 -10.67 -8.27 12.88
C PHE A 91 -10.20 -7.38 11.74
N GLU A 92 -9.02 -7.67 11.22
CA GLU A 92 -8.41 -7.01 10.06
C GLU A 92 -8.21 -8.07 8.98
N HIS A 93 -8.96 -7.97 7.89
CA HIS A 93 -8.76 -8.82 6.71
C HIS A 93 -7.48 -8.38 5.98
N VAL A 94 -6.55 -9.32 5.79
CA VAL A 94 -5.25 -9.10 5.15
C VAL A 94 -4.85 -10.30 4.32
N ASN A 95 -4.11 -10.06 3.25
CA ASN A 95 -3.69 -11.09 2.30
C ASN A 95 -2.18 -11.40 2.36
N ALA A 96 -1.42 -10.82 3.30
CA ALA A 96 0.01 -11.08 3.48
C ALA A 96 0.36 -11.37 4.94
N PHE A 97 1.11 -12.45 5.13
CA PHE A 97 1.55 -12.93 6.44
C PHE A 97 3.05 -13.23 6.39
N ASN A 98 3.74 -12.96 7.48
CA ASN A 98 5.12 -13.39 7.64
C ASN A 98 5.15 -14.89 7.95
N VAL A 99 6.14 -15.62 7.43
CA VAL A 99 6.36 -17.02 7.81
C VAL A 99 6.50 -17.14 9.33
N GLY A 100 5.86 -18.16 9.91
CA GLY A 100 5.82 -18.34 11.37
C GLY A 100 4.75 -17.51 12.09
N SER A 101 4.07 -16.57 11.42
CA SER A 101 2.92 -15.87 12.00
C SER A 101 1.66 -16.72 11.98
N PRO A 102 0.75 -16.57 12.97
CA PRO A 102 -0.55 -17.20 12.89
C PRO A 102 -1.35 -16.64 11.71
N VAL A 103 -2.11 -17.50 11.06
CA VAL A 103 -3.11 -17.14 10.05
C VAL A 103 -4.47 -17.44 10.64
N GLN A 104 -5.35 -16.46 10.62
CA GLN A 104 -6.73 -16.59 11.08
C GLN A 104 -7.68 -16.26 9.92
N MET A 105 -8.94 -16.62 10.09
CA MET A 105 -10.03 -16.08 9.28
C MET A 105 -11.18 -15.64 10.17
N ALA A 106 -12.05 -14.77 9.65
CA ALA A 106 -13.30 -14.48 10.32
C ALA A 106 -14.43 -14.19 9.33
N ILE A 107 -15.64 -14.50 9.78
CA ILE A 107 -16.90 -14.13 9.12
C ILE A 107 -17.71 -13.27 10.06
N ASP A 108 -18.14 -12.12 9.58
CA ASP A 108 -19.15 -11.34 10.27
C ASP A 108 -20.56 -11.91 9.99
N PRO A 109 -21.29 -12.40 11.00
CA PRO A 109 -22.62 -12.98 10.80
C PRO A 109 -23.68 -11.95 10.35
N PHE A 110 -23.43 -10.64 10.51
CA PHE A 110 -24.32 -9.59 10.01
C PHE A 110 -24.08 -9.28 8.54
N LEU A 111 -22.89 -9.56 8.01
CA LEU A 111 -22.57 -9.42 6.58
C LEU A 111 -22.82 -10.73 5.81
N MET A 112 -22.72 -11.88 6.48
CA MET A 112 -22.99 -13.19 5.90
C MET A 112 -23.95 -14.01 6.78
N PRO A 113 -25.22 -13.58 6.91
CA PRO A 113 -26.20 -14.29 7.74
C PRO A 113 -26.47 -15.72 7.26
N GLY A 114 -26.27 -15.99 5.97
CA GLY A 114 -26.45 -17.31 5.36
C GLY A 114 -25.52 -18.41 5.90
N LEU A 115 -24.45 -18.06 6.63
CA LEU A 115 -23.54 -19.03 7.26
C LEU A 115 -23.91 -19.35 8.72
N VAL A 116 -24.78 -18.56 9.35
CA VAL A 116 -25.12 -18.70 10.77
C VAL A 116 -25.78 -20.05 11.04
N GLY A 117 -25.26 -20.76 12.04
CA GLY A 117 -25.74 -22.08 12.46
C GLY A 117 -25.30 -23.23 11.56
N LYS A 118 -24.67 -22.97 10.40
CA LYS A 118 -24.16 -24.02 9.52
C LYS A 118 -22.87 -24.61 10.09
N ASN A 119 -22.82 -25.93 10.17
CA ASN A 119 -21.58 -26.66 10.43
C ASN A 119 -20.88 -26.89 9.10
N VAL A 120 -19.67 -26.38 8.93
CA VAL A 120 -18.92 -26.32 7.66
C VAL A 120 -17.56 -27.01 7.79
N HIS A 121 -16.87 -27.21 6.66
CA HIS A 121 -15.45 -27.53 6.61
C HIS A 121 -14.66 -26.35 6.06
N ILE A 122 -13.61 -25.95 6.77
CA ILE A 122 -12.73 -24.86 6.34
C ILE A 122 -11.43 -25.47 5.84
N TYR A 123 -11.09 -25.19 4.59
CA TYR A 123 -9.87 -25.61 3.92
C TYR A 123 -8.88 -24.46 3.78
N VAL A 124 -7.59 -24.78 3.87
CA VAL A 124 -6.52 -23.95 3.32
C VAL A 124 -5.88 -24.76 2.20
N VAL A 125 -5.92 -24.26 0.98
CA VAL A 125 -5.46 -24.97 -0.22
C VAL A 125 -4.34 -24.19 -0.89
N ALA A 126 -3.50 -24.86 -1.67
CA ALA A 126 -2.57 -24.14 -2.54
C ALA A 126 -3.38 -23.30 -3.54
N ASP A 127 -2.92 -22.07 -3.79
CA ASP A 127 -3.53 -21.17 -4.76
C ASP A 127 -3.73 -21.85 -6.12
N LYS A 128 -4.89 -21.58 -6.72
CA LYS A 128 -5.23 -21.95 -8.09
C LYS A 128 -5.80 -20.72 -8.79
N SER A 129 -5.31 -20.44 -10.00
CA SER A 129 -5.97 -19.48 -10.89
C SER A 129 -7.42 -19.90 -11.18
N ALA A 130 -8.27 -18.94 -11.55
CA ALA A 130 -9.66 -19.22 -11.93
C ALA A 130 -9.80 -20.34 -12.99
N ALA A 131 -8.87 -20.43 -13.95
CA ALA A 131 -8.85 -21.50 -14.94
C ALA A 131 -8.50 -22.88 -14.33
N GLN A 132 -7.58 -22.91 -13.36
CA GLN A 132 -7.24 -24.13 -12.62
C GLN A 132 -8.42 -24.58 -11.75
N TRP A 133 -9.07 -23.66 -11.03
CA TRP A 133 -10.29 -23.93 -10.26
C TRP A 133 -11.40 -24.53 -11.13
N GLY A 134 -11.64 -23.96 -12.33
CA GLY A 134 -12.62 -24.50 -13.26
C GLY A 134 -12.28 -25.89 -13.82
N SER A 135 -10.99 -26.27 -13.83
CA SER A 135 -10.54 -27.58 -14.33
C SER A 135 -10.47 -28.66 -13.25
N ASP A 136 -10.14 -28.28 -12.02
CA ASP A 136 -10.00 -29.15 -10.87
C ASP A 136 -10.48 -28.42 -9.60
N PRO A 137 -11.78 -28.56 -9.27
CA PRO A 137 -12.35 -27.95 -8.07
C PRO A 137 -12.07 -28.73 -6.79
N ALA A 138 -11.31 -29.82 -6.82
CA ALA A 138 -11.05 -30.63 -5.63
C ALA A 138 -10.28 -29.85 -4.55
N LEU A 139 -10.73 -29.97 -3.31
CA LEU A 139 -10.13 -29.34 -2.14
C LEU A 139 -9.13 -30.29 -1.48
N VAL A 140 -7.86 -29.90 -1.48
CA VAL A 140 -6.77 -30.63 -0.79
C VAL A 140 -6.15 -29.71 0.24
N ASP A 141 -6.45 -29.98 1.52
CA ASP A 141 -5.97 -29.14 2.60
C ASP A 141 -4.45 -29.30 2.81
N VAL A 142 -3.71 -28.19 2.69
CA VAL A 142 -2.24 -28.18 2.85
C VAL A 142 -1.79 -28.49 4.28
N ARG A 143 -2.72 -28.43 5.25
CA ARG A 143 -2.50 -28.78 6.66
C ARG A 143 -2.78 -30.26 6.94
N GLY A 144 -3.29 -31.00 5.94
CA GLY A 144 -3.54 -32.44 5.98
C GLY A 144 -5.00 -32.85 6.17
N ALA A 145 -5.83 -32.00 6.80
CA ALA A 145 -7.28 -32.21 6.93
C ALA A 145 -7.99 -30.86 7.14
N PRO A 146 -9.25 -30.71 6.66
CA PRO A 146 -10.04 -29.52 6.89
C PRO A 146 -10.44 -29.37 8.36
N GLN A 147 -10.72 -28.13 8.75
CA GLN A 147 -11.19 -27.80 10.10
C GLN A 147 -12.70 -27.65 10.12
N SER A 148 -13.40 -28.44 10.95
CA SER A 148 -14.84 -28.23 11.15
C SER A 148 -15.11 -27.03 12.06
N PHE A 149 -16.07 -26.19 11.68
CA PHE A 149 -16.50 -25.03 12.47
C PHE A 149 -18.01 -24.81 12.35
N THR A 150 -18.62 -24.15 13.33
CA THR A 150 -20.03 -23.74 13.28
C THR A 150 -20.12 -22.26 13.57
N PHE A 151 -20.58 -21.48 12.60
CA PHE A 151 -20.70 -20.03 12.78
C PHE A 151 -21.88 -19.70 13.69
N SER A 152 -21.67 -18.79 14.63
CA SER A 152 -22.70 -18.24 15.50
C SER A 152 -23.30 -16.97 14.91
N GLY A 153 -24.50 -16.58 15.33
CA GLY A 153 -25.11 -15.30 14.97
C GLY A 153 -24.68 -14.14 15.88
N ALA A 154 -23.57 -14.27 16.63
CA ALA A 154 -23.23 -13.35 17.71
C ALA A 154 -22.38 -12.16 17.24
N SER A 155 -21.16 -12.41 16.77
CA SER A 155 -20.20 -11.38 16.38
C SER A 155 -19.08 -11.95 15.51
N ILE A 156 -18.30 -11.09 14.86
CA ILE A 156 -17.13 -11.50 14.09
C ILE A 156 -16.08 -12.20 14.98
N GLN A 157 -15.92 -11.76 16.24
CA GLN A 157 -14.99 -12.38 17.19
C GLN A 157 -15.39 -13.82 17.55
N ALA A 158 -16.70 -14.06 17.72
CA ALA A 158 -17.21 -15.40 17.99
C ALA A 158 -17.02 -16.35 16.80
N ASN A 159 -16.83 -15.76 15.61
CA ASN A 159 -16.65 -16.44 14.33
C ASN A 159 -15.21 -16.32 13.80
N THR A 160 -14.25 -15.94 14.64
CA THR A 160 -12.82 -15.95 14.31
C THR A 160 -12.23 -17.34 14.52
N VAL A 161 -11.50 -17.84 13.52
CA VAL A 161 -10.94 -19.19 13.49
C VAL A 161 -9.45 -19.11 13.17
N THR A 162 -8.60 -19.71 14.01
CA THR A 162 -7.17 -19.85 13.71
C THR A 162 -6.96 -20.99 12.72
N LEU A 163 -6.47 -20.68 11.53
CA LEU A 163 -6.22 -21.63 10.43
C LEU A 163 -4.85 -22.30 10.53
N SER A 164 -3.83 -21.54 10.96
CA SER A 164 -2.47 -22.02 11.16
C SER A 164 -1.80 -21.25 12.30
N LEU A 165 -0.89 -21.90 13.03
CA LEU A 165 -0.02 -21.29 14.04
C LEU A 165 1.40 -21.08 13.48
N GLY A 166 1.52 -20.65 12.22
CA GLY A 166 2.80 -20.40 11.57
C GLY A 166 3.44 -21.60 10.89
N THR A 167 2.65 -22.58 10.47
CA THR A 167 3.12 -23.81 9.82
C THR A 167 3.07 -23.78 8.30
N LEU A 168 2.42 -22.77 7.71
CA LEU A 168 2.36 -22.62 6.26
C LEU A 168 3.74 -22.26 5.69
N SER A 169 4.05 -22.84 4.53
CA SER A 169 5.32 -22.61 3.84
C SER A 169 5.32 -21.23 3.19
N ALA A 170 6.48 -20.58 3.17
CA ALA A 170 6.71 -19.34 2.43
C ALA A 170 7.60 -19.52 1.19
N ASN A 171 7.87 -20.78 0.82
CA ASN A 171 8.82 -21.08 -0.24
C ASN A 171 8.20 -20.93 -1.64
N GLY A 172 8.22 -19.71 -2.17
CA GLY A 172 7.90 -19.39 -3.57
C GLY A 172 9.08 -19.39 -4.54
N GLY A 173 10.27 -19.79 -4.09
CA GLY A 173 11.49 -19.59 -4.84
C GLY A 173 11.73 -18.11 -5.16
N ILE A 174 11.81 -17.77 -6.45
CA ILE A 174 12.09 -16.39 -6.90
C ILE A 174 10.84 -15.50 -6.98
N ALA A 175 9.63 -16.07 -6.96
CA ALA A 175 8.39 -15.33 -7.15
C ALA A 175 8.03 -14.43 -5.96
N LEU A 176 8.62 -14.69 -4.79
CA LEU A 176 8.32 -14.12 -3.47
C LEU A 176 7.13 -14.81 -2.78
N GLY A 177 7.38 -15.48 -1.65
CA GLY A 177 6.30 -16.07 -0.85
C GLY A 177 5.49 -17.18 -1.54
N LEU A 178 4.56 -17.77 -0.82
CA LEU A 178 3.70 -18.82 -1.37
C LEU A 178 2.23 -18.44 -1.17
N GLY A 179 1.44 -18.55 -2.24
CA GLY A 179 0.01 -18.26 -2.28
C GLY A 179 -0.86 -19.43 -1.84
N TYR A 180 -1.96 -19.10 -1.16
CA TYR A 180 -2.97 -20.02 -0.66
C TYR A 180 -4.36 -19.41 -0.81
N ASP A 181 -5.37 -20.26 -0.98
CA ASP A 181 -6.78 -19.87 -0.90
C ASP A 181 -7.40 -20.44 0.38
N VAL A 182 -8.41 -19.74 0.91
CA VAL A 182 -9.22 -20.21 2.05
C VAL A 182 -10.61 -20.52 1.55
N VAL A 183 -11.08 -21.74 1.77
CA VAL A 183 -12.41 -22.18 1.30
C VAL A 183 -13.26 -22.61 2.49
N ILE A 184 -14.45 -22.04 2.61
CA ILE A 184 -15.53 -22.53 3.46
C ILE A 184 -16.38 -23.45 2.60
N ASP A 185 -16.13 -24.75 2.71
CA ASP A 185 -16.95 -25.81 2.12
C ASP A 185 -18.19 -26.01 3.00
N VAL A 186 -19.32 -25.51 2.52
CA VAL A 186 -20.57 -25.42 3.29
C VAL A 186 -21.29 -26.77 3.30
N ASN A 187 -21.21 -27.52 2.19
CA ASN A 187 -21.91 -28.78 2.00
C ASN A 187 -21.07 -30.02 2.42
N LYS A 188 -19.75 -29.84 2.61
CA LYS A 188 -18.74 -30.83 3.02
C LYS A 188 -18.47 -31.92 2.00
N ASP A 189 -18.60 -31.63 0.72
CA ASP A 189 -18.32 -32.59 -0.34
C ASP A 189 -16.84 -32.59 -0.78
N GLY A 190 -16.02 -31.66 -0.28
CA GLY A 190 -14.60 -31.55 -0.59
C GLY A 190 -14.31 -30.99 -1.99
N VAL A 191 -15.25 -30.29 -2.59
CA VAL A 191 -15.14 -29.68 -3.93
C VAL A 191 -15.63 -28.24 -3.88
N LEU A 192 -14.85 -27.28 -4.39
CA LEU A 192 -15.30 -25.89 -4.51
C LEU A 192 -16.47 -25.81 -5.49
N ASN A 193 -17.67 -25.58 -4.99
CA ASN A 193 -18.86 -25.47 -5.81
C ASN A 193 -19.93 -24.55 -5.19
N GLY A 194 -21.13 -24.64 -5.73
CA GLY A 194 -22.18 -23.68 -5.44
C GLY A 194 -22.59 -23.63 -3.98
N GLY A 195 -22.62 -22.43 -3.40
CA GLY A 195 -22.93 -22.18 -1.98
C GLY A 195 -21.71 -22.20 -1.05
N ASP A 196 -20.52 -22.50 -1.57
CA ASP A 196 -19.27 -22.34 -0.84
C ASP A 196 -18.79 -20.87 -0.85
N VAL A 197 -17.89 -20.54 0.09
CA VAL A 197 -17.25 -19.22 0.16
C VAL A 197 -15.75 -19.39 -0.03
N ILE A 198 -15.14 -18.54 -0.84
CA ILE A 198 -13.68 -18.57 -1.10
C ILE A 198 -13.05 -17.19 -0.94
N ASP A 199 -11.88 -17.17 -0.32
CA ASP A 199 -10.88 -16.12 -0.42
C ASP A 199 -9.83 -16.58 -1.42
N GLY A 200 -9.87 -16.02 -2.63
CA GLY A 200 -9.17 -16.51 -3.82
C GLY A 200 -10.01 -16.36 -5.09
N LEU A 201 -9.79 -17.24 -6.07
CA LEU A 201 -10.58 -17.34 -7.32
C LEU A 201 -10.41 -16.15 -8.30
N SER A 202 -11.40 -15.26 -8.45
CA SER A 202 -11.33 -14.14 -9.39
C SER A 202 -10.76 -12.88 -8.74
N ASN A 203 -10.82 -12.79 -7.41
CA ASN A 203 -10.13 -11.79 -6.59
C ASN A 203 -8.61 -11.98 -6.55
N GLY A 204 -8.08 -13.05 -7.15
CA GLY A 204 -6.66 -13.39 -7.15
C GLY A 204 -6.34 -14.43 -6.08
N ILE A 205 -5.19 -14.27 -5.43
CA ILE A 205 -4.70 -15.18 -4.39
C ILE A 205 -5.31 -14.76 -3.06
N GLY A 206 -5.93 -15.68 -2.31
CA GLY A 206 -6.55 -15.34 -1.02
C GLY A 206 -5.57 -14.81 0.03
N LEU A 207 -4.46 -15.51 0.24
CA LEU A 207 -3.37 -15.05 1.10
C LEU A 207 -1.99 -15.52 0.63
N HIS A 208 -0.97 -14.76 1.01
CA HIS A 208 0.43 -15.09 0.82
C HIS A 208 1.15 -15.23 2.15
N VAL A 209 2.07 -16.20 2.20
CA VAL A 209 3.06 -16.29 3.28
C VAL A 209 4.41 -15.87 2.73
N LEU A 210 4.95 -14.77 3.25
CA LEU A 210 6.22 -14.17 2.82
C LEU A 210 7.39 -14.72 3.65
N PRO A 211 8.55 -14.97 3.01
CA PRO A 211 9.78 -15.32 3.71
C PRO A 211 10.40 -14.05 4.35
N ASP A 212 11.53 -14.23 5.04
CA ASP A 212 12.33 -13.09 5.49
C ASP A 212 12.97 -12.38 4.28
N LEU A 213 12.41 -11.23 3.92
CA LEU A 213 12.83 -10.39 2.78
C LEU A 213 14.21 -9.76 2.96
N THR A 214 14.79 -9.81 4.16
CA THR A 214 16.14 -9.29 4.42
C THR A 214 17.25 -10.27 4.00
N LEU A 215 16.88 -11.53 3.74
CA LEU A 215 17.78 -12.59 3.33
C LEU A 215 17.92 -12.62 1.80
N ASP A 216 19.09 -13.07 1.35
CA ASP A 216 19.33 -13.33 -0.06
C ASP A 216 18.43 -14.48 -0.54
N GLY A 217 17.97 -14.37 -1.79
CA GLY A 217 17.10 -15.32 -2.45
C GLY A 217 17.79 -16.63 -2.83
N PRO A 218 17.05 -17.55 -3.47
CA PRO A 218 17.50 -18.93 -3.67
C PRO A 218 18.57 -19.10 -4.76
N LEU A 219 18.84 -18.07 -5.58
CA LEU A 219 19.78 -18.17 -6.70
C LEU A 219 21.20 -17.79 -6.27
N ALA A 220 22.18 -18.62 -6.65
CA ALA A 220 23.58 -18.23 -6.59
C ALA A 220 23.85 -17.07 -7.56
N THR A 221 24.74 -16.15 -7.18
CA THR A 221 25.06 -14.96 -7.97
C THR A 221 26.49 -15.00 -8.52
N SER A 222 26.67 -14.33 -9.66
CA SER A 222 27.94 -14.06 -10.32
C SER A 222 28.14 -12.56 -10.44
N SER A 223 29.38 -12.09 -10.53
CA SER A 223 29.68 -10.68 -10.71
C SER A 223 30.86 -10.44 -11.65
N ALA A 224 30.90 -9.25 -12.24
CA ALA A 224 32.04 -8.77 -13.00
C ALA A 224 32.23 -7.26 -12.82
N THR A 225 33.50 -6.86 -12.77
CA THR A 225 33.90 -5.45 -12.91
C THR A 225 34.32 -5.21 -14.35
N TYR A 226 33.81 -4.14 -14.94
CA TYR A 226 34.11 -3.74 -16.32
C TYR A 226 34.30 -2.22 -16.39
N SER A 227 35.09 -1.75 -17.37
CA SER A 227 35.14 -0.32 -17.70
C SER A 227 35.19 -0.13 -19.21
N GLY A 228 34.27 0.70 -19.73
CA GLY A 228 34.29 1.19 -21.11
C GLY A 228 35.18 2.42 -21.31
N GLY A 229 35.91 2.85 -20.27
CA GLY A 229 36.67 4.09 -20.25
C GLY A 229 36.17 5.07 -19.19
N THR A 230 36.40 6.36 -19.42
CA THR A 230 36.10 7.45 -18.48
C THR A 230 34.62 7.48 -18.10
N PHE A 231 34.31 7.34 -16.80
CA PHE A 231 32.95 7.28 -16.24
C PHE A 231 32.06 6.15 -16.78
N LEU A 232 32.65 5.11 -17.36
CA LEU A 232 31.97 3.89 -17.79
C LEU A 232 32.42 2.66 -16.98
N GLY A 233 32.97 2.87 -15.78
CA GLY A 233 33.29 1.82 -14.82
C GLY A 233 32.02 1.28 -14.17
N GLN A 234 31.91 -0.03 -14.01
CA GLN A 234 30.75 -0.67 -13.40
C GLN A 234 31.10 -1.96 -12.68
N VAL A 235 30.28 -2.30 -11.69
CA VAL A 235 30.16 -3.66 -11.14
C VAL A 235 28.76 -4.15 -11.47
N THR A 236 28.66 -5.28 -12.14
CA THR A 236 27.38 -5.94 -12.43
C THR A 236 27.30 -7.24 -11.67
N VAL A 237 26.15 -7.53 -11.06
CA VAL A 237 25.84 -8.78 -10.34
C VAL A 237 24.56 -9.37 -10.93
N TRP A 238 24.52 -10.68 -11.16
CA TRP A 238 23.39 -11.37 -11.79
C TRP A 238 23.29 -12.83 -11.30
N PRO A 239 22.15 -13.52 -11.53
CA PRO A 239 22.05 -14.96 -11.27
C PRO A 239 23.10 -15.77 -12.05
N THR A 240 23.84 -16.66 -11.39
CA THR A 240 24.84 -17.51 -12.06
C THR A 240 24.23 -18.35 -13.19
N ASN A 241 22.97 -18.78 -13.05
CA ASN A 241 22.23 -19.54 -14.04
C ASN A 241 21.36 -18.68 -14.98
N LEU A 242 21.71 -17.41 -15.21
CA LEU A 242 20.92 -16.45 -15.99
C LEU A 242 20.44 -16.98 -17.36
N ALA A 243 21.29 -17.71 -18.09
CA ALA A 243 20.91 -18.27 -19.40
C ALA A 243 19.72 -19.24 -19.33
N ALA A 244 19.55 -19.97 -18.22
CA ALA A 244 18.41 -20.86 -18.00
C ALA A 244 17.15 -20.10 -17.55
N LEU A 245 17.34 -18.92 -16.96
CA LEU A 245 16.26 -18.06 -16.47
C LEU A 245 15.66 -17.18 -17.56
N GLY A 246 16.34 -16.98 -18.70
CA GLY A 246 15.93 -16.05 -19.75
C GLY A 246 16.18 -14.58 -19.38
N PRO A 247 15.71 -13.62 -20.21
CA PRO A 247 15.88 -12.20 -19.96
C PRO A 247 15.36 -11.74 -18.60
N ARG A 248 16.09 -10.84 -17.93
CA ARG A 248 15.74 -10.34 -16.58
C ARG A 248 15.77 -8.82 -16.47
N PRO A 249 14.92 -8.23 -15.60
CA PRO A 249 14.91 -6.79 -15.36
C PRO A 249 16.27 -6.26 -14.92
N LEU A 250 16.54 -5.00 -15.28
CA LEU A 250 17.78 -4.30 -14.96
C LEU A 250 17.57 -3.31 -13.82
N VAL A 251 18.40 -3.40 -12.80
CA VAL A 251 18.51 -2.38 -11.74
C VAL A 251 19.83 -1.63 -11.91
N VAL A 252 19.78 -0.30 -11.96
CA VAL A 252 20.95 0.57 -12.11
C VAL A 252 21.12 1.43 -10.85
N ILE A 253 22.29 1.39 -10.22
CA ILE A 253 22.62 2.13 -9.01
C ILE A 253 23.64 3.24 -9.32
N SER A 254 23.23 4.50 -9.12
CA SER A 254 24.02 5.72 -9.28
C SER A 254 24.51 6.23 -7.91
N HIS A 255 25.82 6.17 -7.65
CA HIS A 255 26.36 6.58 -6.34
C HIS A 255 26.44 8.10 -6.14
N GLY A 256 26.59 8.52 -4.88
CA GLY A 256 26.72 9.91 -4.45
C GLY A 256 28.12 10.52 -4.58
N ASN A 257 28.25 11.80 -4.21
CA ASN A 257 29.57 12.45 -4.13
C ASN A 257 30.39 11.86 -2.98
N GLY A 258 31.68 11.62 -3.21
CA GLY A 258 32.53 10.95 -2.21
C GLY A 258 32.28 9.43 -2.06
N HIS A 259 31.24 8.89 -2.70
CA HIS A 259 30.94 7.45 -2.71
C HIS A 259 31.66 6.74 -3.87
N GLN A 260 31.67 5.41 -3.82
CA GLN A 260 32.15 4.56 -4.92
C GLN A 260 31.06 3.60 -5.38
N TYR A 261 31.01 3.35 -6.68
CA TYR A 261 30.06 2.40 -7.28
C TYR A 261 30.22 0.96 -6.76
N THR A 262 31.39 0.60 -6.24
CA THR A 262 31.65 -0.73 -5.67
C THR A 262 31.03 -0.97 -4.29
N TRP A 263 30.40 0.03 -3.69
CA TRP A 263 29.95 -0.02 -2.28
C TRP A 263 28.54 -0.58 -2.05
N TYR A 264 27.83 -0.95 -3.12
CA TYR A 264 26.42 -1.35 -3.06
C TYR A 264 26.21 -2.87 -3.14
N ASN A 265 27.28 -3.66 -2.93
CA ASN A 265 27.25 -5.11 -3.06
C ASN A 265 26.16 -5.79 -2.20
N TYR A 266 25.84 -5.25 -1.01
CA TYR A 266 24.79 -5.79 -0.15
C TYR A 266 23.42 -5.84 -0.85
N LEU A 267 23.08 -4.78 -1.59
CA LEU A 267 21.82 -4.68 -2.33
C LEU A 267 21.91 -5.43 -3.66
N GLN A 268 23.05 -5.35 -4.35
CA GLN A 268 23.29 -6.07 -5.61
C GLN A 268 23.16 -7.59 -5.42
N GLN A 269 23.75 -8.15 -4.37
CA GLN A 269 23.66 -9.58 -4.07
C GLN A 269 22.23 -10.00 -3.74
N SER A 270 21.56 -9.24 -2.87
CA SER A 270 20.18 -9.52 -2.48
C SER A 270 19.26 -9.54 -3.70
N LEU A 271 19.22 -8.48 -4.51
CA LEU A 271 18.34 -8.43 -5.67
C LEU A 271 18.74 -9.45 -6.76
N ALA A 272 20.03 -9.63 -7.04
CA ALA A 272 20.46 -10.61 -8.04
C ALA A 272 20.08 -12.05 -7.64
N SER A 273 20.11 -12.39 -6.36
CA SER A 273 19.68 -13.70 -5.86
C SER A 273 18.17 -13.97 -5.98
N TYR A 274 17.36 -12.94 -6.26
CA TYR A 274 15.94 -13.03 -6.61
C TYR A 274 15.66 -12.94 -8.11
N GLY A 275 16.69 -12.89 -8.96
CA GLY A 275 16.54 -12.98 -10.41
C GLY A 275 16.72 -11.68 -11.17
N TYR A 276 17.25 -10.62 -10.56
CA TYR A 276 17.50 -9.34 -11.25
C TYR A 276 18.95 -9.21 -11.73
N ILE A 277 19.19 -8.40 -12.76
CA ILE A 277 20.54 -7.98 -13.15
C ILE A 277 20.78 -6.62 -12.52
N VAL A 278 21.79 -6.49 -11.65
CA VAL A 278 22.04 -5.27 -10.89
C VAL A 278 23.39 -4.69 -11.23
N MET A 279 23.39 -3.49 -11.80
CA MET A 279 24.59 -2.75 -12.15
C MET A 279 24.73 -1.53 -11.24
N SER A 280 25.93 -1.32 -10.69
CA SER A 280 26.32 -0.04 -10.10
C SER A 280 27.43 0.57 -10.96
N HIS A 281 27.31 1.85 -11.32
CA HIS A 281 28.27 2.51 -12.21
C HIS A 281 29.00 3.67 -11.55
N GLN A 282 30.20 3.94 -12.05
CA GLN A 282 30.95 5.15 -11.76
C GLN A 282 30.12 6.37 -12.19
N ASN A 283 29.82 7.24 -11.24
CA ASN A 283 28.93 8.37 -11.40
C ASN A 283 29.73 9.67 -11.31
N ASN A 284 29.52 10.60 -12.26
CA ASN A 284 30.22 11.87 -12.26
C ASN A 284 29.47 12.94 -11.46
N THR A 285 29.70 12.99 -10.16
CA THR A 285 28.97 13.89 -9.23
C THR A 285 29.61 15.27 -9.07
N VAL A 286 30.72 15.54 -9.76
CA VAL A 286 31.42 16.83 -9.81
C VAL A 286 31.69 17.17 -11.28
N PRO A 287 31.04 18.22 -11.86
CA PRO A 287 30.64 19.42 -11.15
C PRO A 287 29.27 19.39 -10.46
N GLY A 288 28.38 18.44 -10.74
CA GLY A 288 27.09 18.39 -10.05
C GLY A 288 26.06 17.45 -10.66
N ILE A 289 24.78 17.75 -10.46
CA ILE A 289 23.65 16.87 -10.83
C ILE A 289 23.53 16.67 -12.33
N GLU A 290 23.84 17.69 -13.12
CA GLU A 290 23.80 17.57 -14.59
C GLU A 290 24.84 16.58 -15.14
N SER A 291 26.01 16.47 -14.51
CA SER A 291 26.98 15.44 -14.87
C SER A 291 26.61 14.07 -14.31
N ALA A 292 26.01 14.01 -13.12
CA ALA A 292 25.57 12.77 -12.49
C ALA A 292 24.45 12.10 -13.30
N SER A 293 23.43 12.86 -13.67
CA SER A 293 22.33 12.40 -14.54
C SER A 293 22.84 11.93 -15.90
N THR A 294 23.80 12.66 -16.49
CA THR A 294 24.43 12.24 -17.76
C THR A 294 25.04 10.84 -17.62
N THR A 295 25.76 10.56 -16.53
CA THR A 295 26.36 9.24 -16.33
C THR A 295 25.35 8.14 -16.06
N THR A 296 24.21 8.41 -15.40
CA THR A 296 23.10 7.44 -15.30
C THR A 296 22.58 7.05 -16.69
N LEU A 297 22.32 8.05 -17.54
CA LEU A 297 21.81 7.87 -18.90
C LEU A 297 22.80 7.07 -19.76
N THR A 298 24.06 7.51 -19.80
CA THR A 298 25.07 6.90 -20.66
C THR A 298 25.51 5.52 -20.20
N ASN A 299 25.56 5.23 -18.89
CA ASN A 299 25.93 3.91 -18.41
C ASN A 299 24.82 2.88 -18.65
N THR A 300 23.55 3.29 -18.52
CA THR A 300 22.40 2.43 -18.88
C THR A 300 22.46 2.07 -20.37
N ASP A 301 22.60 3.06 -21.24
CA ASP A 301 22.75 2.83 -22.70
C ASP A 301 23.97 1.98 -23.02
N TYR A 302 25.12 2.26 -22.39
CA TYR A 302 26.35 1.55 -22.66
C TYR A 302 26.27 0.07 -22.29
N LEU A 303 25.69 -0.26 -21.13
CA LEU A 303 25.46 -1.65 -20.71
C LEU A 303 24.59 -2.39 -21.73
N LEU A 304 23.46 -1.78 -22.12
CA LEU A 304 22.52 -2.38 -23.06
C LEU A 304 23.12 -2.60 -24.45
N ALA A 305 23.97 -1.69 -24.94
CA ALA A 305 24.62 -1.81 -26.24
C ALA A 305 25.82 -2.77 -26.26
N ASN A 306 26.46 -3.05 -25.11
CA ASN A 306 27.73 -3.77 -25.03
C ASN A 306 27.65 -5.12 -24.28
N GLN A 307 26.46 -5.70 -24.17
CA GLN A 307 26.22 -6.97 -23.46
C GLN A 307 27.11 -8.12 -23.97
N ALA A 308 27.46 -8.14 -25.26
CA ALA A 308 28.33 -9.14 -25.87
C ALA A 308 29.79 -9.10 -25.37
N THR A 309 30.24 -7.97 -24.84
CA THR A 309 31.62 -7.77 -24.37
C THR A 309 31.70 -7.80 -22.84
N ILE A 310 30.73 -7.19 -22.17
CA ILE A 310 30.67 -7.11 -20.70
C ILE A 310 30.54 -8.53 -20.13
N ALA A 311 31.30 -8.83 -19.08
CA ALA A 311 31.36 -10.15 -18.45
C ALA A 311 31.65 -11.30 -19.43
N GLY A 312 32.39 -11.04 -20.51
CA GLY A 312 32.68 -12.04 -21.55
C GLY A 312 31.44 -12.49 -22.33
N GLY A 313 30.40 -11.65 -22.41
CA GLY A 313 29.16 -11.94 -23.12
C GLY A 313 28.09 -12.64 -22.27
N ALA A 314 28.31 -12.81 -20.96
CA ALA A 314 27.39 -13.52 -20.08
C ALA A 314 25.98 -12.90 -20.00
N LEU A 315 25.85 -11.61 -20.35
CA LEU A 315 24.59 -10.86 -20.32
C LEU A 315 23.93 -10.75 -21.70
N ASN A 316 24.58 -11.24 -22.76
CA ASN A 316 24.20 -10.96 -24.15
C ASN A 316 22.79 -11.45 -24.51
N GLY A 317 21.86 -10.51 -24.69
CA GLY A 317 20.46 -10.79 -24.99
C GLY A 317 19.65 -11.27 -23.79
N LEU A 318 20.18 -11.12 -22.57
CA LEU A 318 19.57 -11.58 -21.32
C LEU A 318 19.18 -10.43 -20.38
N ILE A 319 19.35 -9.18 -20.82
CA ILE A 319 18.76 -8.02 -20.14
C ILE A 319 17.40 -7.74 -20.78
N ASP A 320 16.36 -7.73 -19.96
CA ASP A 320 15.04 -7.21 -20.33
C ASP A 320 15.07 -5.68 -20.19
N SER A 321 15.27 -5.00 -21.32
CA SER A 321 15.33 -3.54 -21.35
C SER A 321 13.98 -2.87 -21.19
N SER A 322 12.86 -3.60 -21.16
CA SER A 322 11.52 -3.03 -20.95
C SER A 322 11.16 -2.83 -19.48
N ARG A 323 12.04 -3.25 -18.57
CA ARG A 323 11.84 -3.20 -17.12
C ARG A 323 13.13 -2.76 -16.44
N ILE A 324 13.36 -1.46 -16.43
CA ILE A 324 14.54 -0.82 -15.85
C ILE A 324 14.15 -0.07 -14.58
N ILE A 325 14.95 -0.28 -13.52
CA ILE A 325 14.82 0.37 -12.23
C ILE A 325 16.05 1.24 -12.02
N TRP A 326 15.86 2.51 -11.67
CA TRP A 326 16.96 3.41 -11.31
C TRP A 326 16.95 3.68 -9.82
N ILE A 327 18.11 3.49 -9.19
CA ILE A 327 18.36 3.80 -7.79
C ILE A 327 19.51 4.81 -7.75
N GLY A 328 19.34 5.91 -7.03
CA GLY A 328 20.40 6.90 -6.85
C GLY A 328 20.63 7.22 -5.39
N HIS A 329 21.86 7.52 -4.98
CA HIS A 329 22.18 7.91 -3.60
C HIS A 329 22.76 9.34 -3.57
N SER A 330 22.29 10.22 -2.67
CA SER A 330 22.83 11.59 -2.48
C SER A 330 22.66 12.41 -3.76
N ARG A 331 23.73 13.04 -4.27
CA ARG A 331 23.73 13.64 -5.61
C ARG A 331 23.35 12.67 -6.74
N GLY A 332 23.60 11.37 -6.55
CA GLY A 332 23.13 10.34 -7.47
C GLY A 332 21.62 10.12 -7.40
N GLY A 333 21.00 10.35 -6.23
CA GLY A 333 19.55 10.28 -6.02
C GLY A 333 18.82 11.37 -6.80
N GLU A 334 19.27 12.62 -6.68
CA GLU A 334 18.78 13.69 -7.56
C GLU A 334 19.13 13.43 -9.03
N GLY A 335 20.31 12.86 -9.29
CA GLY A 335 20.79 12.53 -10.63
C GLY A 335 19.88 11.58 -11.40
N VAL A 336 19.32 10.55 -10.76
CA VAL A 336 18.38 9.62 -11.43
C VAL A 336 17.04 10.29 -11.74
N VAL A 337 16.57 11.18 -10.86
CA VAL A 337 15.36 11.99 -11.10
C VAL A 337 15.58 12.93 -12.29
N ARG A 338 16.70 13.68 -12.27
CA ARG A 338 17.08 14.57 -13.38
C ARG A 338 17.29 13.82 -14.69
N ALA A 339 17.84 12.60 -14.64
CA ALA A 339 18.00 11.77 -15.83
C ALA A 339 16.65 11.45 -16.48
N TYR A 340 15.66 11.09 -15.68
CA TYR A 340 14.31 10.79 -16.17
C TYR A 340 13.61 12.03 -16.71
N ASP A 341 13.65 13.13 -15.96
CA ASP A 341 13.14 14.44 -16.37
C ASP A 341 13.68 14.89 -17.74
N ARG A 342 14.98 14.68 -18.01
CA ARG A 342 15.57 14.98 -19.31
C ARG A 342 15.03 14.13 -20.46
N ILE A 343 14.68 12.87 -20.22
CA ILE A 343 14.06 12.03 -21.25
C ILE A 343 12.61 12.50 -21.47
N PHE A 344 11.87 12.75 -20.37
CA PHE A 344 10.49 13.23 -20.39
C PHE A 344 10.36 14.53 -21.20
N ASP A 345 11.24 15.50 -20.96
CA ASP A 345 11.27 16.79 -21.66
C ASP A 345 11.81 16.71 -23.11
N GLY A 346 12.30 15.53 -23.54
CA GLY A 346 12.98 15.36 -24.83
C GLY A 346 14.36 16.03 -24.91
N ALA A 347 14.92 16.44 -23.77
CA ALA A 347 16.28 16.99 -23.67
C ALA A 347 17.37 15.90 -23.84
N TRP A 348 17.02 14.64 -23.66
CA TRP A 348 17.86 13.47 -23.93
C TRP A 348 17.07 12.36 -24.62
N ALA A 349 17.65 11.72 -25.63
CA ALA A 349 17.06 10.57 -26.32
C ALA A 349 17.97 9.34 -26.16
N PRO A 350 17.62 8.39 -25.27
CA PRO A 350 18.40 7.17 -25.13
C PRO A 350 18.39 6.33 -26.41
N GLN A 351 19.39 5.48 -26.58
CA GLN A 351 19.57 4.71 -27.82
C GLN A 351 19.03 3.28 -27.71
N ASN A 352 19.00 2.71 -26.50
CA ASN A 352 18.69 1.29 -26.28
C ASN A 352 17.50 1.06 -25.33
N TYR A 353 16.84 2.13 -24.91
CA TYR A 353 15.64 2.12 -24.09
C TYR A 353 14.85 3.43 -24.32
N THR A 354 13.66 3.50 -23.76
CA THR A 354 12.71 4.60 -23.86
C THR A 354 12.28 5.05 -22.46
N LEU A 355 11.47 6.11 -22.39
CA LEU A 355 10.92 6.57 -21.11
C LEU A 355 10.09 5.47 -20.41
N ASP A 356 9.22 4.80 -21.18
CA ASP A 356 8.28 3.78 -20.69
C ASP A 356 8.99 2.52 -20.15
N ASP A 357 10.25 2.30 -20.57
CA ASP A 357 11.08 1.20 -20.10
C ASP A 357 11.56 1.40 -18.65
N ILE A 358 11.53 2.63 -18.13
CA ILE A 358 11.87 2.97 -16.75
C ILE A 358 10.61 2.85 -15.88
N VAL A 359 10.53 1.77 -15.10
CA VAL A 359 9.30 1.40 -14.37
C VAL A 359 9.29 1.87 -12.91
N LEU A 360 10.46 2.19 -12.35
CA LEU A 360 10.64 2.64 -10.97
C LEU A 360 11.90 3.48 -10.83
N ILE A 361 11.78 4.62 -10.15
CA ILE A 361 12.92 5.43 -9.69
C ILE A 361 12.92 5.45 -8.16
N SER A 362 14.09 5.29 -7.57
CA SER A 362 14.28 5.40 -6.13
C SER A 362 15.49 6.25 -5.76
N SER A 363 15.29 7.13 -4.79
CA SER A 363 16.33 8.00 -4.25
C SER A 363 16.68 7.61 -2.82
N ILE A 364 17.95 7.41 -2.53
CA ILE A 364 18.51 7.23 -1.19
C ILE A 364 19.10 8.56 -0.74
N ALA A 365 18.51 9.17 0.30
CA ALA A 365 18.95 10.45 0.88
C ALA A 365 19.32 11.50 -0.20
N PRO A 366 18.44 11.80 -1.17
CA PRO A 366 18.81 12.64 -2.31
C PRO A 366 19.01 14.11 -1.92
N THR A 367 19.91 14.79 -2.63
CA THR A 367 19.95 16.26 -2.63
C THR A 367 18.82 16.85 -3.49
N ASP A 368 18.62 18.17 -3.43
CA ASP A 368 17.70 18.89 -4.32
C ASP A 368 18.27 20.24 -4.80
N PHE A 369 19.42 20.18 -5.47
CA PHE A 369 20.16 21.33 -6.00
C PHE A 369 19.45 22.05 -7.15
N LEU A 370 18.81 21.33 -8.06
CA LEU A 370 18.23 21.89 -9.27
C LEU A 370 16.79 22.38 -9.06
N GLY A 371 16.07 21.80 -8.10
CA GLY A 371 14.70 22.18 -7.78
C GLY A 371 13.67 21.87 -8.85
N THR A 372 12.52 22.54 -8.75
CA THR A 372 11.29 22.25 -9.50
C THR A 372 11.44 22.30 -11.02
N ALA A 373 12.37 23.11 -11.53
CA ALA A 373 12.53 23.32 -12.97
C ALA A 373 13.30 22.19 -13.68
N SER A 374 13.89 21.24 -12.95
CA SER A 374 14.76 20.23 -13.57
C SER A 374 14.84 18.90 -12.81
N SER A 375 14.42 18.84 -11.55
CA SER A 375 14.40 17.58 -10.78
C SER A 375 12.96 17.25 -10.42
N ASN A 376 12.24 16.63 -11.36
CA ASN A 376 10.87 16.15 -11.21
C ASN A 376 10.77 14.66 -11.59
N PRO A 377 10.28 13.78 -10.69
CA PRO A 377 10.04 12.38 -11.04
C PRO A 377 8.92 12.18 -12.07
N HIS A 378 8.01 13.14 -12.23
CA HIS A 378 6.78 13.04 -13.04
C HIS A 378 5.91 11.86 -12.59
N ASP A 379 5.34 11.11 -13.53
CA ASP A 379 4.36 10.05 -13.30
C ASP A 379 4.95 8.64 -13.14
N VAL A 380 6.28 8.49 -13.20
CA VAL A 380 6.94 7.22 -12.87
C VAL A 380 6.70 6.85 -11.40
N ASN A 381 6.63 5.55 -11.10
CA ASN A 381 6.64 5.10 -9.72
C ASN A 381 7.92 5.63 -9.04
N TYR A 382 7.76 6.38 -7.95
CA TYR A 382 8.86 7.03 -7.26
C TYR A 382 8.94 6.60 -5.80
N HIS A 383 10.14 6.29 -5.34
CA HIS A 383 10.41 5.94 -3.96
C HIS A 383 11.54 6.77 -3.36
N MET A 384 11.47 7.07 -2.06
CA MET A 384 12.56 7.68 -1.30
C MET A 384 12.91 6.86 -0.05
N LEU A 385 14.17 6.46 0.09
CA LEU A 385 14.74 5.89 1.32
C LEU A 385 15.58 6.95 2.02
N TYR A 386 15.29 7.26 3.28
CA TYR A 386 15.98 8.36 3.96
C TYR A 386 16.19 8.10 5.45
N GLY A 387 17.34 8.47 5.98
CA GLY A 387 17.72 8.26 7.37
C GLY A 387 17.53 9.51 8.21
N SER A 388 16.92 9.40 9.38
CA SER A 388 16.63 10.58 10.22
C SER A 388 17.86 11.21 10.89
N ALA A 389 18.93 10.43 11.00
CA ALA A 389 20.20 10.85 11.57
C ALA A 389 21.24 11.22 10.51
N ASP A 390 20.82 11.42 9.25
CA ASP A 390 21.68 11.84 8.15
C ASP A 390 22.41 13.14 8.48
N GLY A 391 23.75 13.06 8.56
CA GLY A 391 24.61 14.19 8.87
C GLY A 391 25.03 15.04 7.67
N ASP A 392 24.87 14.53 6.44
CA ASP A 392 25.30 15.20 5.20
C ASP A 392 24.11 15.90 4.52
N VAL A 393 23.13 15.11 4.08
CA VAL A 393 21.87 15.59 3.52
C VAL A 393 20.88 15.70 4.67
N CYS A 394 21.05 16.72 5.51
CA CYS A 394 20.41 16.75 6.82
C CYS A 394 18.89 16.98 6.85
N GLY A 395 18.25 17.35 5.74
CA GLY A 395 16.85 17.82 5.69
C GLY A 395 16.55 18.96 6.65
N CYS A 396 17.58 19.71 6.97
CA CYS A 396 17.61 20.88 7.82
C CYS A 396 16.93 22.08 7.13
N PRO A 397 16.36 23.03 7.90
CA PRO A 397 15.48 24.08 7.38
C PRO A 397 16.23 25.30 6.82
N ASN A 398 17.55 25.37 6.98
CA ASN A 398 18.34 26.54 6.60
C ASN A 398 18.68 26.61 5.09
N ASN A 399 18.35 25.58 4.32
CA ASN A 399 18.57 25.50 2.87
C ASN A 399 17.71 24.37 2.28
N ASP A 400 17.16 24.57 1.08
CA ASP A 400 16.36 23.58 0.33
C ASP A 400 17.17 22.38 -0.18
N VAL A 401 18.48 22.55 -0.43
CA VAL A 401 19.34 21.49 -1.01
C VAL A 401 19.28 20.18 -0.21
N PRO A 402 19.39 20.17 1.12
CA PRO A 402 19.29 18.94 1.92
C PRO A 402 17.85 18.45 2.16
N GLN A 403 16.81 19.15 1.71
CA GLN A 403 15.40 18.78 1.96
C GLN A 403 14.91 17.73 0.96
N SER A 404 15.23 16.46 1.21
CA SER A 404 14.93 15.35 0.29
C SER A 404 13.44 15.13 -0.02
N PHE A 405 12.55 15.46 0.92
CA PHE A 405 11.09 15.27 0.75
C PHE A 405 10.52 16.12 -0.41
N HIS A 406 11.19 17.19 -0.82
CA HIS A 406 10.84 17.94 -2.02
C HIS A 406 10.72 17.07 -3.29
N LEU A 407 11.69 16.18 -3.52
CA LEU A 407 11.66 15.33 -4.71
C LEU A 407 10.52 14.32 -4.65
N LEU A 408 10.24 13.79 -3.45
CA LEU A 408 9.10 12.91 -3.23
C LEU A 408 7.79 13.61 -3.58
N ASP A 409 7.57 14.82 -3.06
CA ASP A 409 6.27 15.46 -3.21
C ASP A 409 6.04 16.12 -4.59
N ARG A 410 7.09 16.25 -5.40
CA ARG A 410 6.98 16.59 -6.83
C ARG A 410 6.49 15.43 -7.70
N ALA A 411 6.65 14.18 -7.26
CA ALA A 411 6.18 13.05 -8.02
C ALA A 411 4.65 13.13 -8.19
N THR A 412 4.19 13.03 -9.43
CA THR A 412 2.77 13.03 -9.81
C THR A 412 2.24 11.61 -10.01
N GLY A 413 3.13 10.61 -10.08
CA GLY A 413 2.80 9.20 -10.11
C GLY A 413 2.58 8.62 -8.71
N THR A 414 2.64 7.29 -8.61
CA THR A 414 2.64 6.62 -7.31
C THR A 414 3.93 6.97 -6.60
N ARG A 415 3.84 7.44 -5.36
CA ARG A 415 4.99 7.90 -4.58
C ARG A 415 5.03 7.29 -3.18
N GLN A 416 6.21 6.90 -2.74
CA GLN A 416 6.44 6.23 -1.47
C GLN A 416 7.69 6.73 -0.77
N ALA A 417 7.68 6.73 0.56
CA ALA A 417 8.88 6.95 1.36
C ALA A 417 9.03 5.90 2.46
N THR A 418 10.28 5.53 2.71
CA THR A 418 10.72 4.76 3.87
C THR A 418 11.68 5.63 4.65
N TYR A 419 11.23 6.17 5.78
CA TYR A 419 12.02 7.04 6.64
C TYR A 419 12.49 6.27 7.88
N VAL A 420 13.80 6.07 7.99
CA VAL A 420 14.40 5.15 8.96
C VAL A 420 15.02 5.92 10.10
N HIS A 421 14.46 5.78 11.30
CA HIS A 421 14.99 6.49 12.46
C HIS A 421 16.36 5.95 12.88
N GLY A 422 17.31 6.87 13.14
CA GLY A 422 18.65 6.51 13.62
C GLY A 422 19.62 6.00 12.55
N ALA A 423 19.20 5.93 11.29
CA ALA A 423 20.09 5.67 10.16
C ALA A 423 20.79 6.96 9.71
N ASP A 424 22.09 6.87 9.41
CA ASP A 424 22.88 7.96 8.84
C ASP A 424 22.87 7.96 7.30
N HIS A 425 23.58 8.91 6.66
CA HIS A 425 23.65 9.01 5.20
C HIS A 425 24.28 7.75 4.57
N ASN A 426 25.34 7.28 5.22
CA ASN A 426 26.27 6.28 4.72
C ASN A 426 25.96 4.86 5.19
N ASP A 427 24.87 4.68 5.94
CA ASP A 427 24.35 3.40 6.37
C ASP A 427 23.81 2.57 5.20
N PHE A 428 23.34 3.25 4.15
CA PHE A 428 22.85 2.63 2.90
C PHE A 428 23.96 2.39 1.85
N ASN A 429 25.21 2.31 2.29
CA ASN A 429 26.33 1.81 1.50
C ASN A 429 27.33 1.07 2.43
N CYS A 430 28.32 0.36 1.88
CA CYS A 430 29.20 -0.45 2.74
C CYS A 430 30.24 0.34 3.54
N CYS A 431 30.66 1.52 3.05
CA CYS A 431 32.05 1.93 3.24
C CYS A 431 32.27 3.44 3.38
N GLY A 432 31.22 4.27 3.30
CA GLY A 432 31.30 5.69 3.58
C GLY A 432 31.79 5.99 4.99
N VAL A 433 32.03 7.27 5.28
CA VAL A 433 32.29 7.69 6.66
C VAL A 433 31.00 7.58 7.47
N ASN A 434 31.09 7.27 8.76
CA ASN A 434 29.94 7.40 9.64
C ASN A 434 29.73 8.89 9.90
N ASP A 435 28.56 9.40 9.52
CA ASP A 435 28.14 10.79 9.71
C ASP A 435 26.90 10.92 10.58
N PHE A 436 26.60 9.88 11.36
CA PHE A 436 25.52 9.84 12.32
C PHE A 436 25.42 11.13 13.13
N THR A 437 24.27 11.79 12.99
CA THR A 437 23.92 12.99 13.74
C THR A 437 22.57 12.81 14.40
N GLY A 438 22.55 12.09 15.52
CA GLY A 438 21.35 11.87 16.32
C GLY A 438 21.66 11.77 17.82
N PRO A 439 20.64 11.54 18.66
CA PRO A 439 20.84 11.31 20.09
C PRO A 439 21.75 10.12 20.36
N ALA A 440 22.58 10.21 21.40
CA ALA A 440 23.46 9.12 21.81
C ALA A 440 22.64 7.84 22.09
N GLY A 441 23.07 6.72 21.52
CA GLY A 441 22.44 5.41 21.70
C GLY A 441 21.26 5.11 20.77
N THR A 442 20.96 5.98 19.80
CA THR A 442 19.88 5.77 18.81
C THR A 442 20.38 5.40 17.41
N GLU A 443 21.71 5.35 17.21
CA GLU A 443 22.32 4.90 15.97
C GLU A 443 22.02 3.42 15.73
N ILE A 444 21.40 3.09 14.59
CA ILE A 444 21.09 1.70 14.22
C ILE A 444 22.23 1.05 13.42
N GLY A 445 22.98 1.87 12.68
CA GLY A 445 24.12 1.48 11.85
C GLY A 445 23.77 0.64 10.62
N ARG A 446 24.75 0.54 9.71
CA ARG A 446 24.70 -0.20 8.44
C ARG A 446 23.96 -1.52 8.47
N PRO A 447 24.26 -2.49 9.36
CA PRO A 447 23.65 -3.81 9.27
C PRO A 447 22.12 -3.75 9.36
N GLU A 448 21.60 -2.84 10.18
CA GLU A 448 20.17 -2.71 10.41
C GLU A 448 19.49 -1.88 9.32
N ALA A 449 20.05 -0.72 8.98
CA ALA A 449 19.58 0.11 7.87
C ALA A 449 19.54 -0.66 6.53
N GLN A 450 20.53 -1.54 6.29
CA GLN A 450 20.60 -2.36 5.09
C GLN A 450 19.57 -3.50 5.08
N ARG A 451 19.13 -4.02 6.23
CA ARG A 451 18.01 -4.97 6.29
C ARG A 451 16.72 -4.31 5.85
N VAL A 452 16.44 -3.09 6.33
CA VAL A 452 15.31 -2.28 5.88
C VAL A 452 15.40 -2.05 4.36
N ALA A 453 16.56 -1.57 3.88
CA ALA A 453 16.77 -1.31 2.46
C ALA A 453 16.56 -2.56 1.59
N LYS A 454 17.13 -3.72 1.95
CA LYS A 454 16.96 -4.97 1.21
C LYS A 454 15.48 -5.36 1.08
N ALA A 455 14.76 -5.35 2.19
CA ALA A 455 13.36 -5.77 2.22
C ALA A 455 12.47 -4.83 1.41
N VAL A 456 12.62 -3.51 1.59
CA VAL A 456 11.83 -2.50 0.87
C VAL A 456 12.13 -2.53 -0.63
N TYR A 457 13.40 -2.59 -1.05
CA TYR A 457 13.73 -2.67 -2.47
C TYR A 457 13.23 -3.94 -3.13
N LEU A 458 13.29 -5.08 -2.45
CA LEU A 458 12.73 -6.32 -2.97
C LEU A 458 11.21 -6.20 -3.12
N ALA A 459 10.51 -5.66 -2.11
CA ALA A 459 9.06 -5.44 -2.14
C ALA A 459 8.64 -4.48 -3.27
N LEU A 460 9.31 -3.32 -3.39
CA LEU A 460 9.08 -2.33 -4.46
C LEU A 460 9.17 -2.96 -5.84
N ILE A 461 10.28 -3.67 -6.11
CA ILE A 461 10.52 -4.25 -7.44
C ILE A 461 9.52 -5.38 -7.70
N LYS A 462 9.25 -6.24 -6.71
CA LYS A 462 8.24 -7.31 -6.87
C LYS A 462 6.84 -6.76 -7.14
N HIS A 463 6.47 -5.67 -6.47
CA HIS A 463 5.18 -5.04 -6.66
C HIS A 463 5.08 -4.34 -8.03
N TYR A 464 5.97 -3.39 -8.34
CA TYR A 464 5.84 -2.54 -9.52
C TYR A 464 6.35 -3.17 -10.83
N VAL A 465 7.26 -4.14 -10.75
CA VAL A 465 7.91 -4.75 -11.95
C VAL A 465 7.35 -6.14 -12.27
N GLU A 466 6.83 -6.85 -11.26
CA GLU A 466 6.26 -8.19 -11.42
C GLU A 466 4.76 -8.26 -11.09
N GLY A 467 4.14 -7.20 -10.55
CA GLY A 467 2.72 -7.19 -10.19
C GLY A 467 2.40 -8.02 -8.95
N HIS A 468 3.37 -8.30 -8.10
CA HIS A 468 3.19 -9.17 -6.94
C HIS A 468 2.34 -8.47 -5.86
N GLN A 469 1.13 -8.98 -5.60
CA GLN A 469 0.15 -8.34 -4.71
C GLN A 469 0.67 -8.20 -3.28
N ALA A 470 1.11 -9.30 -2.64
CA ALA A 470 1.55 -9.28 -1.25
C ALA A 470 2.85 -8.49 -1.00
N ALA A 471 3.60 -8.17 -2.07
CA ALA A 471 4.78 -7.32 -1.92
C ALA A 471 4.39 -5.88 -1.58
N GLY A 472 3.23 -5.44 -2.08
CA GLY A 472 2.65 -4.14 -1.76
C GLY A 472 2.32 -3.97 -0.28
N GLU A 473 1.83 -5.02 0.39
CA GLU A 473 1.50 -4.98 1.82
C GLU A 473 2.69 -4.60 2.72
N VAL A 474 3.92 -4.87 2.28
CA VAL A 474 5.15 -4.46 2.99
C VAL A 474 5.40 -2.95 2.89
N LEU A 475 4.82 -2.29 1.88
CA LEU A 475 5.07 -0.88 1.55
C LEU A 475 4.07 0.08 2.20
N TRP A 476 2.85 -0.37 2.51
CA TRP A 476 1.76 0.51 2.94
C TRP A 476 1.03 0.09 4.21
N ARG A 477 1.22 -1.13 4.72
CA ARG A 477 0.72 -1.47 6.06
C ARG A 477 1.59 -0.75 7.08
N GLN A 478 0.98 -0.38 8.22
CA GLN A 478 1.73 0.19 9.33
C GLN A 478 2.89 -0.72 9.72
N TYR A 479 4.05 -0.14 9.92
CA TYR A 479 5.29 -0.89 10.06
C TYR A 479 5.29 -1.73 11.35
N GLU A 480 4.64 -1.21 12.39
CA GLU A 480 4.43 -1.84 13.71
C GLU A 480 3.57 -3.10 13.57
N ARG A 481 2.72 -3.14 12.54
CA ARG A 481 1.82 -4.24 12.24
C ARG A 481 2.44 -5.30 11.35
N PHE A 482 3.12 -4.87 10.29
CA PHE A 482 3.64 -5.75 9.27
C PHE A 482 4.99 -5.28 8.73
N LYS A 483 6.04 -5.58 9.50
CA LYS A 483 7.43 -5.37 9.08
C LYS A 483 8.12 -6.63 8.57
N PRO A 484 9.18 -6.48 7.76
CA PRO A 484 10.08 -7.57 7.41
C PRO A 484 10.67 -8.26 8.65
N ILE A 485 10.64 -9.60 8.67
CA ILE A 485 11.01 -10.44 9.84
C ILE A 485 12.43 -10.16 10.34
N GLY A 486 13.40 -9.96 9.43
CA GLY A 486 14.79 -9.76 9.80
C GLY A 486 15.10 -8.37 10.37
N VAL A 487 14.17 -7.41 10.31
CA VAL A 487 14.33 -6.07 10.89
C VAL A 487 14.02 -6.11 12.38
N ALA A 488 14.86 -5.46 13.18
CA ALA A 488 14.77 -5.49 14.63
C ALA A 488 13.45 -4.89 15.15
N GLY A 489 13.02 -5.42 16.30
CA GLY A 489 11.85 -4.95 17.04
C GLY A 489 11.85 -3.45 17.30
N ALA A 490 13.03 -2.90 17.62
CA ALA A 490 13.24 -1.52 18.04
C ALA A 490 13.56 -0.54 16.90
N THR A 491 13.62 -1.01 15.65
CA THR A 491 13.85 -0.14 14.48
C THR A 491 12.53 0.53 14.12
N THR A 492 12.46 1.85 14.30
CA THR A 492 11.34 2.69 13.87
C THR A 492 11.49 3.04 12.40
N VAL A 493 10.44 2.80 11.62
CA VAL A 493 10.38 3.11 10.19
C VAL A 493 9.02 3.73 9.88
N VAL A 494 9.04 4.98 9.43
CA VAL A 494 7.83 5.68 9.01
C VAL A 494 7.62 5.46 7.53
N SER A 495 6.46 4.90 7.18
CA SER A 495 6.11 4.53 5.81
C SER A 495 5.07 5.49 5.24
N GLN A 496 5.40 6.11 4.10
CA GLN A 496 4.51 6.99 3.36
C GLN A 496 4.16 6.36 2.02
N PHE A 497 2.89 6.41 1.65
CA PHE A 497 2.37 5.93 0.37
C PHE A 497 1.28 6.87 -0.12
N LYS A 498 1.37 7.27 -1.39
CA LYS A 498 0.30 7.92 -2.12
C LYS A 498 0.21 7.29 -3.51
N PRO A 499 -0.94 6.70 -3.90
CA PRO A 499 -1.10 6.10 -5.21
C PRO A 499 -1.15 7.17 -6.31
N ASN A 500 -0.88 6.79 -7.55
CA ASN A 500 -1.00 7.70 -8.70
C ASN A 500 -2.46 8.16 -8.85
N PRO A 501 -2.77 9.47 -8.73
CA PRO A 501 -4.16 9.96 -8.76
C PRO A 501 -4.85 9.81 -10.13
N THR A 502 -4.10 9.58 -11.21
CA THR A 502 -4.65 9.45 -12.57
C THR A 502 -4.98 8.01 -12.95
N THR A 503 -4.27 7.03 -12.38
CA THR A 503 -4.47 5.60 -12.67
C THR A 503 -5.13 4.86 -11.52
N SER A 504 -4.96 5.32 -10.28
CA SER A 504 -5.75 4.81 -9.16
C SER A 504 -7.17 5.33 -9.29
N ALA A 505 -8.15 4.44 -9.24
CA ALA A 505 -9.56 4.81 -9.24
C ALA A 505 -9.97 5.35 -7.86
N SER A 506 -9.27 6.38 -7.38
CA SER A 506 -9.45 7.00 -6.06
C SER A 506 -10.41 8.18 -6.10
N PHE A 507 -11.00 8.51 -4.96
CA PHE A 507 -11.79 9.72 -4.77
C PHE A 507 -11.14 10.60 -3.72
N VAL A 508 -10.56 11.72 -4.17
CA VAL A 508 -9.98 12.73 -3.30
C VAL A 508 -11.09 13.45 -2.55
N ILE A 509 -11.12 13.33 -1.23
CA ILE A 509 -12.00 14.12 -0.37
C ILE A 509 -11.34 15.47 -0.14
N ASP A 510 -10.08 15.47 0.30
CA ASP A 510 -9.30 16.68 0.53
C ASP A 510 -7.79 16.42 0.38
N ASP A 511 -7.18 16.98 -0.66
CA ASP A 511 -5.72 16.97 -0.86
C ASP A 511 -5.09 18.32 -0.52
N PHE A 512 -5.88 19.30 -0.08
CA PHE A 512 -5.48 20.68 0.23
C PHE A 512 -4.83 21.45 -0.94
N GLN A 513 -4.87 20.92 -2.16
CA GLN A 513 -4.25 21.58 -3.32
C GLN A 513 -5.18 22.60 -3.97
N VAL A 514 -6.49 22.50 -3.72
CA VAL A 514 -7.52 23.44 -4.20
C VAL A 514 -8.44 23.89 -3.07
N ASN A 515 -9.20 24.97 -3.30
CA ASN A 515 -10.07 25.59 -2.29
C ASN A 515 -9.33 25.97 -1.00
N GLY A 516 -8.25 26.78 -1.11
CA GLY A 516 -7.32 27.11 -0.01
C GLY A 516 -7.89 27.91 1.18
N SER A 517 -8.96 27.39 1.77
CA SER A 517 -9.70 27.85 2.92
C SER A 517 -10.05 26.62 3.74
N PRO A 518 -9.77 26.62 5.06
CA PRO A 518 -9.95 25.44 5.89
C PRO A 518 -11.41 25.02 6.11
N ASN A 519 -12.36 25.76 5.53
CA ASN A 519 -13.80 25.48 5.64
C ASN A 519 -14.32 24.71 4.42
N PHE A 520 -13.48 24.42 3.43
CA PHE A 520 -13.85 23.68 2.23
C PHE A 520 -12.79 22.63 1.91
N SER A 521 -13.24 21.43 1.57
CA SER A 521 -12.38 20.38 1.09
C SER A 521 -12.06 20.57 -0.39
N SER A 522 -11.05 19.87 -0.87
CA SER A 522 -10.65 19.90 -2.28
C SER A 522 -11.76 19.39 -3.22
N SER A 523 -12.56 18.42 -2.76
CA SER A 523 -13.80 17.98 -3.46
C SER A 523 -14.95 18.99 -3.41
N GLY A 524 -14.83 20.08 -2.63
CA GLY A 524 -15.85 21.13 -2.49
C GLY A 524 -16.86 20.88 -1.37
N GLY A 525 -16.63 19.89 -0.52
CA GLY A 525 -17.41 19.65 0.70
C GLY A 525 -17.13 20.71 1.76
N ALA A 526 -18.10 20.99 2.63
CA ALA A 526 -17.87 21.86 3.77
C ALA A 526 -17.02 21.14 4.82
N VAL A 527 -16.04 21.83 5.40
CA VAL A 527 -15.22 21.35 6.50
C VAL A 527 -15.58 22.12 7.76
N SER A 528 -15.88 21.40 8.83
CA SER A 528 -16.21 21.98 10.14
C SER A 528 -15.28 21.42 11.20
N TYR A 529 -14.85 22.26 12.14
CA TYR A 529 -13.87 21.85 13.13
C TYR A 529 -13.96 22.70 14.40
N ASN A 530 -13.40 22.17 15.48
CA ASN A 530 -13.18 22.93 16.72
C ASN A 530 -11.76 22.74 17.29
N VAL A 531 -10.85 22.09 16.55
CA VAL A 531 -9.41 22.05 16.86
C VAL A 531 -8.81 23.45 16.92
N LEU A 532 -7.65 23.57 17.54
CA LEU A 532 -6.97 24.83 17.77
C LEU A 532 -5.92 25.10 16.69
N ASN A 533 -5.62 26.38 16.47
CA ASN A 533 -4.57 26.89 15.57
C ASN A 533 -4.55 26.27 14.16
N LEU A 534 -5.70 25.86 13.66
CA LEU A 534 -5.80 25.24 12.34
C LEU A 534 -5.33 26.23 11.26
N THR A 535 -4.31 25.82 10.51
CA THR A 535 -3.72 26.59 9.43
C THR A 535 -3.51 25.69 8.21
N GLU A 536 -3.99 26.14 7.05
CA GLU A 536 -3.67 25.52 5.76
C GLU A 536 -2.61 26.36 5.05
N GLY A 537 -1.64 25.73 4.41
CA GLY A 537 -0.49 26.41 3.83
C GLY A 537 0.39 25.50 2.98
N LEU A 538 1.43 26.09 2.40
CA LEU A 538 2.50 25.36 1.74
C LEU A 538 3.25 24.53 2.79
N LEU A 539 3.68 23.32 2.44
CA LEU A 539 4.41 22.41 3.34
C LEU A 539 5.90 22.77 3.42
N ASP A 540 6.16 24.05 3.73
CA ASP A 540 7.48 24.64 3.89
C ASP A 540 7.64 25.28 5.28
N ASP A 541 8.79 25.08 5.89
CA ASP A 541 9.22 25.80 7.08
C ASP A 541 9.59 27.24 6.67
N ASN A 542 8.96 28.23 7.28
CA ASN A 542 9.11 29.63 6.85
C ASN A 542 10.40 30.27 7.35
N ASN A 543 11.21 29.52 8.09
CA ASN A 543 12.41 30.05 8.70
C ASN A 543 13.57 29.03 8.64
N THR A 544 14.70 29.35 9.27
CA THR A 544 15.92 28.52 9.22
C THR A 544 16.12 27.67 10.48
N SER A 545 15.05 27.36 11.20
CA SER A 545 15.05 26.74 12.53
C SER A 545 13.79 25.93 12.75
N PHE A 546 13.93 24.72 13.31
CA PHE A 546 12.81 23.87 13.74
C PHE A 546 12.24 24.25 15.11
N GLU A 547 12.71 25.36 15.69
CA GLU A 547 12.13 25.89 16.93
C GLU A 547 10.69 26.32 16.70
N TRP A 548 9.77 25.71 17.44
CA TRP A 548 8.36 26.05 17.35
C TRP A 548 8.09 27.53 17.69
N LEU A 549 7.42 28.21 16.76
CA LEU A 549 6.93 29.57 16.93
C LEU A 549 5.48 29.65 16.45
N VAL A 550 4.62 30.35 17.20
CA VAL A 550 3.21 30.57 16.79
C VAL A 550 3.11 31.32 15.46
N SER A 551 4.11 32.13 15.11
CA SER A 551 4.19 32.82 13.82
C SER A 551 4.60 31.93 12.66
N ASP A 552 5.04 30.71 12.92
CA ASP A 552 5.41 29.72 11.90
C ASP A 552 4.65 28.39 12.13
N PRO A 553 3.36 28.34 11.76
CA PRO A 553 2.53 27.17 12.02
C PRO A 553 3.00 25.92 11.26
N MET A 554 3.75 26.07 10.17
CA MET A 554 4.30 24.99 9.33
C MET A 554 5.71 24.54 9.74
N ASN A 555 6.18 24.92 10.94
CA ASN A 555 7.46 24.49 11.50
C ASN A 555 7.73 22.98 11.30
N GLY A 556 8.91 22.67 10.76
CA GLY A 556 9.33 21.30 10.47
C GLY A 556 8.88 20.72 9.13
N MET A 557 8.01 21.40 8.37
CA MET A 557 7.61 20.94 7.04
C MET A 557 8.75 21.17 6.03
N THR A 558 9.12 20.12 5.30
CA THR A 558 10.22 20.15 4.32
C THR A 558 9.83 19.47 2.99
N TYR A 559 8.53 19.45 2.69
CA TYR A 559 7.96 18.80 1.49
C TYR A 559 7.82 19.75 0.32
N ALA A 560 7.87 21.06 0.56
CA ALA A 560 7.84 22.08 -0.47
C ALA A 560 8.91 23.14 -0.23
N ARG A 561 9.42 23.70 -1.32
CA ARG A 561 10.02 25.05 -1.33
C ARG A 561 9.03 26.06 -1.89
N THR A 562 9.37 27.34 -1.86
CA THR A 562 8.52 28.45 -2.38
C THR A 562 8.05 28.33 -3.83
N THR A 563 8.71 27.51 -4.67
CA THR A 563 8.31 27.23 -6.06
C THR A 563 7.60 25.90 -6.26
N ASP A 564 7.53 25.07 -5.22
CA ASP A 564 6.69 23.87 -5.19
C ASP A 564 5.24 24.27 -4.89
N TYR A 565 4.33 23.30 -4.99
CA TYR A 565 2.90 23.52 -4.81
C TYR A 565 2.29 22.71 -3.67
N SER A 566 3.04 21.81 -3.04
CA SER A 566 2.51 20.87 -2.05
C SER A 566 2.00 21.56 -0.80
N ARG A 567 0.69 21.52 -0.61
CA ARG A 567 -0.01 22.10 0.54
C ARG A 567 -0.51 21.04 1.50
N GLY A 568 -0.82 21.48 2.71
CA GLY A 568 -1.52 20.69 3.72
C GLY A 568 -2.12 21.58 4.81
N VAL A 569 -2.69 20.92 5.82
CA VAL A 569 -3.29 21.57 6.99
C VAL A 569 -2.61 21.10 8.26
N VAL A 570 -2.49 21.99 9.23
CA VAL A 570 -1.85 21.72 10.50
C VAL A 570 -2.72 22.28 11.63
N PHE A 571 -2.92 21.53 12.72
CA PHE A 571 -3.72 21.92 13.89
C PHE A 571 -3.23 21.24 15.19
N ASP A 572 -3.72 21.71 16.35
CA ASP A 572 -3.48 21.09 17.67
C ASP A 572 -4.73 20.95 18.54
N TRP A 573 -4.59 20.17 19.60
CA TRP A 573 -5.53 20.09 20.71
C TRP A 573 -4.80 19.92 22.04
N THR A 574 -5.39 20.49 23.10
CA THR A 574 -4.85 20.47 24.46
C THR A 574 -5.71 19.58 25.36
N LEU A 575 -5.08 19.00 26.38
CA LEU A 575 -5.71 18.12 27.36
C LEU A 575 -7.00 18.69 27.98
N GLY A 576 -8.03 17.86 28.07
CA GLY A 576 -9.26 18.14 28.82
C GLY A 576 -10.46 18.60 27.98
N THR A 577 -10.35 18.64 26.65
CA THR A 577 -11.49 18.90 25.75
C THR A 577 -11.35 18.08 24.49
N ASP A 578 -12.39 17.29 24.17
CA ASP A 578 -12.44 16.55 22.91
C ASP A 578 -12.65 17.51 21.73
N ARG A 579 -11.92 17.26 20.64
CA ARG A 579 -11.88 18.08 19.43
C ARG A 579 -12.18 17.25 18.18
N PHE A 580 -12.49 17.91 17.08
CA PHE A 580 -12.71 17.25 15.80
C PHE A 580 -12.40 18.14 14.59
N ILE A 581 -12.21 17.47 13.45
CA ILE A 581 -12.35 18.01 12.09
C ILE A 581 -13.30 17.07 11.34
N GLU A 582 -14.28 17.61 10.62
CA GLU A 582 -15.29 16.86 9.88
C GLU A 582 -15.42 17.40 8.46
N TRP A 583 -15.22 16.50 7.49
CA TRP A 583 -15.42 16.74 6.06
C TRP A 583 -16.80 16.25 5.65
N ALA A 584 -17.65 17.14 5.15
CA ALA A 584 -18.91 16.77 4.53
C ALA A 584 -18.66 16.18 3.14
N ILE A 585 -19.23 15.02 2.86
CA ILE A 585 -19.07 14.34 1.57
C ILE A 585 -20.11 14.88 0.57
N ILE A 586 -19.60 15.40 -0.55
CA ILE A 586 -20.42 15.90 -1.65
C ILE A 586 -21.30 14.76 -2.22
N PRO A 587 -22.50 15.06 -2.76
CA PRO A 587 -23.41 14.03 -3.26
C PRO A 587 -22.80 12.99 -4.21
N ALA A 588 -21.87 13.42 -5.08
CA ALA A 588 -21.22 12.54 -6.05
C ALA A 588 -20.22 11.54 -5.44
N GLY A 589 -19.74 11.78 -4.21
CA GLY A 589 -18.74 10.95 -3.54
C GLY A 589 -19.29 10.10 -2.40
N ARG A 590 -20.62 10.05 -2.20
CA ARG A 590 -21.22 9.41 -1.01
C ARG A 590 -21.25 7.89 -1.04
N ASP A 591 -21.11 7.28 -2.21
CA ASP A 591 -21.04 5.84 -2.34
C ASP A 591 -19.60 5.37 -2.13
N PHE A 592 -19.34 4.83 -0.95
CA PHE A 592 -18.04 4.31 -0.54
C PHE A 592 -17.88 2.83 -0.91
N THR A 593 -18.94 2.16 -1.39
CA THR A 593 -18.88 0.71 -1.71
C THR A 593 -17.93 0.30 -2.83
N PRO A 594 -17.57 1.17 -3.81
CA PRO A 594 -16.58 0.82 -4.83
C PRO A 594 -15.12 0.85 -4.33
N TYR A 595 -14.88 1.34 -3.11
CA TYR A 595 -13.55 1.54 -2.54
C TYR A 595 -13.27 0.52 -1.43
N ARG A 596 -11.99 0.25 -1.22
CA ARG A 596 -11.49 -0.69 -0.21
C ARG A 596 -11.10 0.03 1.07
N HIS A 597 -10.47 1.18 0.96
CA HIS A 597 -9.93 1.92 2.11
C HIS A 597 -10.34 3.39 2.11
N LEU A 598 -10.50 3.94 3.31
CA LEU A 598 -10.32 5.37 3.57
C LEU A 598 -8.83 5.56 3.91
N SER A 599 -8.11 6.30 3.08
CA SER A 599 -6.67 6.55 3.21
C SER A 599 -6.41 8.01 3.54
N PHE A 600 -5.45 8.28 4.41
CA PHE A 600 -4.95 9.62 4.66
C PHE A 600 -3.48 9.57 5.11
N ARG A 601 -2.80 10.70 5.01
CA ARG A 601 -1.44 10.85 5.49
C ARG A 601 -1.40 11.89 6.60
N ALA A 602 -0.70 11.58 7.68
CA ALA A 602 -0.54 12.48 8.81
C ALA A 602 0.89 12.47 9.34
N CYS A 603 1.34 13.58 9.91
CA CYS A 603 2.62 13.70 10.60
C CYS A 603 2.43 14.40 11.94
N GLN A 604 3.31 14.16 12.91
CA GLN A 604 3.37 14.98 14.11
C GLN A 604 4.15 16.29 13.87
N GLY A 605 3.75 17.37 14.53
CA GLY A 605 4.48 18.65 14.45
C GLY A 605 5.73 18.67 15.34
N THR A 606 6.92 18.84 14.74
CA THR A 606 8.19 18.86 15.44
C THR A 606 8.27 19.97 16.49
N ARG A 607 8.85 19.66 17.65
CA ARG A 607 9.11 20.56 18.79
C ARG A 607 7.91 21.34 19.34
N HIS A 608 6.69 21.08 18.86
CA HIS A 608 5.49 21.73 19.36
C HIS A 608 5.23 21.31 20.83
N PRO A 609 4.80 22.22 21.72
CA PRO A 609 4.57 21.89 23.13
C PRO A 609 3.61 20.72 23.36
N GLU A 610 2.58 20.59 22.52
CA GLU A 610 1.63 19.47 22.59
C GLU A 610 2.23 18.14 22.11
N THR A 611 3.15 18.16 21.14
CA THR A 611 3.92 16.98 20.70
C THR A 611 4.90 16.55 21.79
N VAL A 612 5.69 17.50 22.30
CA VAL A 612 6.71 17.26 23.35
C VAL A 612 6.07 16.78 24.65
N ALA A 613 4.83 17.17 24.94
CA ALA A 613 4.12 16.70 26.12
C ALA A 613 3.66 15.22 26.04
N VAL A 614 3.63 14.63 24.84
CA VAL A 614 3.30 13.21 24.62
C VAL A 614 4.56 12.40 24.36
N LEU A 615 5.36 12.79 23.35
CA LEU A 615 6.60 12.11 22.95
C LEU A 615 6.41 10.59 22.74
N GLY A 616 5.56 10.26 21.77
CA GLY A 616 5.18 8.91 21.38
C GLY A 616 4.14 8.97 20.25
N ASP A 617 3.75 7.82 19.73
CA ASP A 617 2.67 7.68 18.76
C ASP A 617 1.40 8.45 19.15
N LEU A 618 0.94 9.31 18.23
CA LEU A 618 -0.39 9.91 18.36
C LEU A 618 -1.43 9.00 17.75
N VAL A 619 -2.45 8.70 18.55
CA VAL A 619 -3.61 7.90 18.16
C VAL A 619 -4.87 8.74 18.26
N PHE A 620 -5.79 8.55 17.33
CA PHE A 620 -7.09 9.23 17.31
C PHE A 620 -8.15 8.36 16.65
N THR A 621 -9.40 8.80 16.66
CA THR A 621 -10.54 8.04 16.13
C THR A 621 -11.05 8.66 14.84
N VAL A 622 -11.36 7.81 13.86
CA VAL A 622 -12.02 8.19 12.61
C VAL A 622 -13.44 7.65 12.61
N THR A 623 -14.41 8.52 12.32
CA THR A 623 -15.83 8.23 12.35
C THR A 623 -16.46 8.51 10.99
N LEU A 624 -17.17 7.53 10.44
CA LEU A 624 -18.03 7.69 9.28
C LEU A 624 -19.47 7.95 9.74
N ARG A 625 -20.19 8.81 9.01
CA ARG A 625 -21.63 9.04 9.22
C ARG A 625 -22.39 8.93 7.91
N ASP A 626 -23.46 8.15 7.89
CA ASP A 626 -24.35 8.06 6.74
C ASP A 626 -25.51 9.07 6.76
N ALA A 627 -26.29 9.12 5.68
CA ALA A 627 -27.42 10.04 5.54
C ALA A 627 -28.57 9.77 6.52
N SER A 628 -28.64 8.58 7.13
CA SER A 628 -29.61 8.26 8.18
C SER A 628 -29.17 8.78 9.56
N GLY A 629 -27.91 9.25 9.67
CA GLY A 629 -27.30 9.69 10.91
C GLY A 629 -26.62 8.55 11.69
N THR A 630 -26.55 7.34 11.13
CA THR A 630 -25.82 6.22 11.74
C THR A 630 -24.33 6.46 11.62
N THR A 631 -23.59 6.12 12.67
CA THR A 631 -22.14 6.32 12.75
C THR A 631 -21.41 5.03 13.09
N SER A 632 -20.21 4.87 12.55
CA SER A 632 -19.26 3.85 12.98
C SER A 632 -17.86 4.46 13.09
N SER A 633 -17.10 4.03 14.09
CA SER A 633 -15.87 4.69 14.52
C SER A 633 -14.75 3.66 14.72
N MET A 634 -13.58 3.92 14.16
CA MET A 634 -12.37 3.11 14.33
C MET A 634 -11.23 3.97 14.85
N ARG A 635 -10.48 3.44 15.82
CA ARG A 635 -9.23 4.06 16.28
C ARG A 635 -8.10 3.63 15.36
N ILE A 636 -7.21 4.54 14.97
CA ILE A 636 -6.20 4.26 13.94
C ILE A 636 -5.21 3.15 14.35
N ASP A 637 -4.99 2.99 15.66
CA ASP A 637 -4.13 1.96 16.26
C ASP A 637 -4.81 0.59 16.40
N ALA A 638 -6.06 0.45 15.97
CA ALA A 638 -6.70 -0.86 15.89
C ALA A 638 -5.90 -1.85 15.02
N PHE A 639 -5.10 -1.31 14.10
CA PHE A 639 -4.26 -2.06 13.18
C PHE A 639 -2.77 -2.01 13.55
N GLY A 640 -2.41 -1.61 14.77
CA GLY A 640 -1.08 -1.85 15.35
C GLY A 640 -0.15 -0.66 15.48
N GLY A 641 -0.37 0.46 14.77
CA GLY A 641 0.50 1.64 14.84
C GLY A 641 -0.19 2.91 15.34
N GLY A 642 0.38 4.07 15.03
CA GLY A 642 -0.16 5.40 15.31
C GLY A 642 0.38 6.36 14.27
N ILE A 643 0.51 7.65 14.62
CA ILE A 643 1.37 8.57 13.85
C ILE A 643 2.64 8.74 14.67
N GLU A 644 3.78 8.26 14.17
CA GLU A 644 5.08 8.28 14.87
C GLU A 644 5.52 9.70 15.26
N GLU A 645 6.21 9.87 16.40
CA GLU A 645 6.81 11.16 16.76
C GLU A 645 8.05 11.49 15.92
N PRO A 646 8.39 12.78 15.76
CA PRO A 646 9.57 13.15 14.99
C PRO A 646 10.85 12.67 15.67
N TYR A 647 11.82 12.23 14.88
CA TYR A 647 13.11 11.78 15.42
C TYR A 647 13.76 12.85 16.31
N GLN A 648 14.20 12.47 17.51
CA GLN A 648 14.58 13.40 18.59
C GLN A 648 15.97 14.05 18.43
N ARG A 649 16.32 14.48 17.22
CA ARG A 649 17.58 15.18 16.89
C ARG A 649 17.57 16.63 17.37
N THR A 650 18.75 17.15 17.71
CA THR A 650 18.98 18.56 18.09
C THR A 650 19.75 19.31 17.01
N GLY A 651 19.75 20.65 17.08
CA GLY A 651 20.34 21.53 16.07
C GLY A 651 19.28 22.36 15.34
N TYR A 652 19.69 23.44 14.66
CA TYR A 652 18.81 24.41 14.00
C TYR A 652 17.63 24.83 14.90
N GLY A 653 17.93 25.49 16.03
CA GLY A 653 16.95 25.94 17.02
C GLY A 653 17.07 25.26 18.38
N VAL A 654 16.20 25.66 19.32
CA VAL A 654 16.10 25.07 20.66
C VAL A 654 15.13 23.88 20.66
N GLY A 655 15.47 22.82 21.40
CA GLY A 655 14.65 21.61 21.58
C GLY A 655 15.15 20.40 20.81
N ALA A 656 14.37 19.33 20.85
CA ALA A 656 14.62 18.06 20.15
C ALA A 656 13.41 17.68 19.31
N GLY A 657 13.66 17.13 18.12
CA GLY A 657 12.70 16.90 17.04
C GLY A 657 13.30 17.39 15.71
N TRP A 658 13.03 16.69 14.62
CA TRP A 658 13.62 16.96 13.30
C TRP A 658 12.57 17.37 12.27
N GLN A 659 12.62 16.91 11.01
CA GLN A 659 11.53 17.18 10.04
C GLN A 659 10.25 16.48 10.48
N ASN A 660 9.10 16.97 10.03
CA ASN A 660 7.83 16.27 10.18
C ASN A 660 7.76 15.15 9.12
N GLU A 661 7.58 13.91 9.51
CA GLU A 661 7.49 12.76 8.62
C GLU A 661 6.04 12.28 8.46
N PHE A 662 5.53 12.29 7.23
CA PHE A 662 4.18 11.82 6.94
C PHE A 662 4.13 10.29 6.94
N GLU A 663 3.18 9.75 7.68
CA GLU A 663 2.83 8.34 7.72
C GLU A 663 1.46 8.12 7.08
N THR A 664 1.26 7.00 6.40
CA THR A 664 -0.02 6.66 5.76
C THR A 664 -0.86 5.74 6.62
N ILE A 665 -2.11 6.15 6.84
CA ILE A 665 -3.13 5.32 7.49
C ILE A 665 -4.17 4.90 6.47
N ARG A 666 -4.47 3.60 6.44
CA ARG A 666 -5.47 3.00 5.54
C ARG A 666 -6.48 2.22 6.37
N LEU A 667 -7.71 2.72 6.44
CA LEU A 667 -8.79 2.09 7.22
C LEU A 667 -9.70 1.29 6.28
N PRO A 668 -9.87 -0.03 6.48
CA PRO A 668 -10.72 -0.85 5.63
C PRO A 668 -12.19 -0.46 5.77
N LEU A 669 -12.83 -0.10 4.65
CA LEU A 669 -14.18 0.46 4.65
C LEU A 669 -15.23 -0.55 5.13
N GLN A 670 -15.12 -1.81 4.70
CA GLN A 670 -16.05 -2.86 5.15
C GLN A 670 -16.01 -3.09 6.66
N ALA A 671 -14.87 -2.84 7.31
CA ALA A 671 -14.71 -3.04 8.74
C ALA A 671 -15.58 -2.08 9.57
N PHE A 672 -15.95 -0.90 9.03
CA PHE A 672 -16.92 0.01 9.66
C PHE A 672 -18.33 -0.60 9.76
N ARG A 673 -18.63 -1.69 9.05
CA ARG A 673 -19.92 -2.38 9.09
C ARG A 673 -19.95 -3.54 10.10
N PHE A 674 -18.79 -3.91 10.66
CA PHE A 674 -18.68 -5.10 11.47
C PHE A 674 -19.53 -5.01 12.74
N ASN A 675 -19.96 -6.18 13.22
CA ASN A 675 -20.84 -6.40 14.35
C ASN A 675 -22.17 -5.64 14.24
N GLY A 676 -22.70 -5.53 13.02
CA GLY A 676 -24.01 -4.95 12.77
C GLY A 676 -24.09 -3.46 13.13
N SER A 677 -23.02 -2.68 12.85
CA SER A 677 -22.98 -1.25 13.14
C SER A 677 -24.14 -0.46 12.50
N GLY A 678 -24.76 -1.01 11.46
CA GLY A 678 -25.87 -0.42 10.73
C GLY A 678 -25.44 0.65 9.72
N LEU A 679 -24.14 0.95 9.62
CA LEU A 679 -23.63 1.97 8.69
C LEU A 679 -23.92 1.59 7.23
N ASP A 680 -24.53 2.52 6.51
CA ASP A 680 -24.74 2.42 5.06
C ASP A 680 -23.59 3.08 4.28
N LEU A 681 -22.71 2.25 3.72
CA LEU A 681 -21.61 2.73 2.87
C LEU A 681 -22.07 3.27 1.51
N THR A 682 -23.30 3.04 1.09
CA THR A 682 -23.79 3.58 -0.20
C THR A 682 -24.11 5.08 -0.12
N ASN A 683 -24.16 5.65 1.09
CA ASN A 683 -24.57 7.03 1.29
C ASN A 683 -23.91 7.68 2.52
N VAL A 684 -22.58 7.65 2.57
CA VAL A 684 -21.77 8.34 3.58
C VAL A 684 -21.80 9.85 3.35
N VAL A 685 -22.20 10.63 4.35
CA VAL A 685 -22.33 12.09 4.27
C VAL A 685 -21.23 12.84 5.00
N ALA A 686 -20.45 12.18 5.87
CA ALA A 686 -19.32 12.80 6.54
C ALA A 686 -18.22 11.79 6.92
N VAL A 687 -16.98 12.26 6.85
CA VAL A 687 -15.80 11.65 7.47
C VAL A 687 -15.32 12.60 8.56
N ARG A 688 -15.13 12.11 9.79
CA ARG A 688 -14.77 12.92 10.95
C ARG A 688 -13.57 12.34 11.67
N PHE A 689 -12.56 13.15 11.92
CA PHE A 689 -11.45 12.81 12.80
C PHE A 689 -11.72 13.41 14.18
N GLU A 690 -11.58 12.60 15.22
CA GLU A 690 -11.92 12.95 16.61
C GLU A 690 -10.70 12.78 17.51
N PHE A 691 -10.43 13.80 18.31
CA PHE A 691 -9.23 13.95 19.13
C PHE A 691 -9.60 14.22 20.58
N GLY A 692 -8.68 13.92 21.51
CA GLY A 692 -8.90 14.07 22.95
C GLY A 692 -9.00 12.73 23.67
N THR A 693 -9.10 12.78 25.00
CA THR A 693 -8.98 11.59 25.86
C THR A 693 -10.05 10.53 25.56
N SER A 694 -11.21 10.93 25.05
CA SER A 694 -12.28 10.01 24.65
C SER A 694 -11.99 9.25 23.35
N TYR A 695 -11.06 9.75 22.53
CA TYR A 695 -10.85 9.30 21.15
C TYR A 695 -9.41 8.85 20.85
N GLY A 696 -8.52 8.89 21.84
CA GLY A 696 -7.12 8.51 21.69
C GLY A 696 -6.21 9.39 22.56
N ALA A 697 -5.22 10.02 21.93
CA ALA A 697 -4.30 10.92 22.58
C ALA A 697 -5.04 12.16 23.12
N GLY A 698 -4.88 12.42 24.42
CA GLY A 698 -5.55 13.54 25.11
C GLY A 698 -5.09 14.92 24.64
N ARG A 699 -3.95 15.00 23.97
CA ARG A 699 -3.34 16.21 23.42
C ARG A 699 -2.41 15.86 22.25
N GLY A 700 -2.10 16.82 21.39
CA GLY A 700 -1.20 16.58 20.26
C GLY A 700 -1.22 17.69 19.22
N ARG A 701 -0.34 17.55 18.22
CA ARG A 701 -0.19 18.46 17.08
C ARG A 701 0.01 17.60 15.83
N LEU A 702 -0.86 17.76 14.84
CA LEU A 702 -0.80 16.99 13.59
C LEU A 702 -0.74 17.90 12.36
N GLY A 703 -0.10 17.40 11.31
CA GLY A 703 -0.28 17.84 9.93
C GLY A 703 -0.99 16.77 9.12
N LEU A 704 -1.78 17.18 8.12
CA LEU A 704 -2.42 16.34 7.12
C LEU A 704 -2.14 16.94 5.74
N ASP A 705 -1.88 16.10 4.74
CA ASP A 705 -1.69 16.54 3.36
C ASP A 705 -2.56 15.77 2.35
N ASP A 706 -3.38 14.82 2.83
CA ASP A 706 -4.29 14.04 1.99
C ASP A 706 -5.38 13.33 2.79
N LEU A 707 -6.54 13.16 2.16
CA LEU A 707 -7.67 12.34 2.60
C LEU A 707 -8.45 11.86 1.38
N GLU A 708 -8.48 10.55 1.15
CA GLU A 708 -9.05 9.95 -0.06
C GLU A 708 -9.67 8.57 0.18
N LEU A 709 -10.50 8.12 -0.76
CA LEU A 709 -10.96 6.74 -0.85
C LEU A 709 -10.16 6.01 -1.93
N THR A 710 -9.62 4.83 -1.63
CA THR A 710 -8.77 4.06 -2.55
C THR A 710 -9.36 2.67 -2.80
N ARG A 711 -9.15 2.12 -4.02
CA ARG A 711 -9.55 0.75 -4.37
C ARG A 711 -8.46 -0.29 -4.14
N GLU A 712 -7.23 0.15 -4.27
CA GLU A 712 -6.05 -0.60 -3.81
C GLU A 712 -6.09 -0.74 -2.30
#